data_AF-A0A7R9PK84-F1
#
_entry.id   AF-A0A7R9PK84-F1
#
_cell.length_a   1.000
_cell.length_b   1.000
_cell.length_c   1.000
_cell.angle_alpha   90.00
_cell.angle_beta   90.00
_cell.angle_gamma   90.00
#
_symmetry.space_group_name_H-M   'P 1'
#
loop_
_entity.id
_entity.type
_entity.pdbx_description
1 polymer ?
#
loop_
_entity_poly.entity_id
_entity_poly.type
_entity_poly.pdbx_seq_one_letter_code
_entity_poly.pdbx_strand_id
1 'polypeptide(L)'
;VHLREGYGKLIHLYTQLLMTKLDFHRRNPRFPGNLQVTKEELQDIGENDINNYFQMSVEMFDYMDNILELQTSIFGSLDMSRSNSMTSCGQCRLAPLIPCIQDSSQLYDYCVKILFKLHASLPPDILIGHRERFLKQFKELRQFYINASTMQYFKTLIQIPLLPDNPPNFLIQAELRSYVTPVVILPAEEPSPPESDAVDGTLIDTSDSGSTGEFVDFNHHQNGSISPDILAERDSLIEQLQMEVSRLRSEIQRLQRVVEQLHDKIGERETQLATKDSELLQEKQLKDDLMQQTVVISRYQETEEKFKTVDGKFQKLKEVYTKLRDEHVQLIRQKADVVKQLEGDRLLAQSVQASMEAKLQEISVEKSRAQETLQKSSALEGELEILRAAQEAARTETLTLASRMDYVTNEKSVLESELQDLLSQKGDLDVRLREAEDKYRELLLTKNEFENKLHRLLGTCLSGAEAIVQKSIEDVDNPALSAVKCSPDYFRSLTEPVSTLLDEVDSSFHNFNSDSSSSTIEPLVRSVGQMAHSLANYLIHGKATSNISPDIEFGESIEEVCKLVGSDAVTLLRNMRDKSKAADVPGNVAAAKARVGQVDALVEKLMARLQGDTKEIIGDLVEDELASMDKAIEEAANRIEDMLRKSRAADSGIKLEVNEKILDSCTNLMRAIRELVKKSRLLQAEIVLQGKVGSKPTQNISKAFTIPRF
;
A
#
# COMPACT_ATOMS: atom_id res chain seq x y z
N VAL A 1 5.06 14.79 -24.56
CA VAL A 1 5.68 13.68 -23.78
C VAL A 1 7.08 14.13 -23.37
N HIS A 2 7.24 14.91 -22.28
CA HIS A 2 8.51 15.60 -21.99
C HIS A 2 9.10 15.42 -20.58
N LEU A 3 8.53 14.60 -19.70
CA LEU A 3 9.10 14.38 -18.37
C LEU A 3 9.37 12.90 -18.15
N ARG A 4 10.62 12.49 -18.43
CA ARG A 4 11.09 11.10 -18.44
C ARG A 4 11.16 10.43 -17.06
N GLU A 5 10.88 11.15 -15.97
CA GLU A 5 11.12 10.68 -14.59
C GLU A 5 9.87 10.69 -13.68
N GLY A 6 8.66 10.71 -14.26
CA GLY A 6 7.41 10.60 -13.47
C GLY A 6 6.97 11.89 -12.75
N TYR A 7 7.73 12.99 -12.86
CA TYR A 7 7.37 14.30 -12.28
C TYR A 7 6.08 14.90 -12.86
N GLY A 8 5.61 14.45 -14.04
CA GLY A 8 4.41 15.02 -14.67
C GLY A 8 3.18 15.00 -13.77
N LYS A 9 2.94 13.89 -13.06
CA LYS A 9 1.82 13.78 -12.10
C LYS A 9 2.02 14.71 -10.90
N LEU A 10 3.24 14.78 -10.37
CA LEU A 10 3.58 15.61 -9.21
C LEU A 10 3.43 17.11 -9.53
N ILE A 11 3.90 17.53 -10.71
CA ILE A 11 3.76 18.91 -11.20
C ILE A 11 2.28 19.28 -11.34
N HIS A 12 1.46 18.39 -11.93
CA HIS A 12 0.03 18.63 -12.06
C HIS A 12 -0.65 18.84 -10.71
N LEU A 13 -0.42 17.93 -9.74
CA LEU A 13 -1.00 18.03 -8.41
C LEU A 13 -0.49 19.26 -7.63
N TYR A 14 0.80 19.59 -7.74
CA TYR A 14 1.34 20.79 -7.10
C TYR A 14 0.75 22.07 -7.71
N THR A 15 0.55 22.11 -9.02
CA THR A 15 -0.11 23.24 -9.70
C THR A 15 -1.56 23.37 -9.25
N GLN A 16 -2.28 22.26 -9.11
CA GLN A 16 -3.65 22.24 -8.60
C GLN A 16 -3.73 22.72 -7.13
N LEU A 17 -2.77 22.32 -6.29
CA LEU A 17 -2.65 22.81 -4.92
C LEU A 17 -2.41 24.32 -4.89
N LEU A 18 -1.51 24.84 -5.72
CA LEU A 18 -1.25 26.27 -5.82
C LEU A 18 -2.48 27.05 -6.28
N MET A 19 -3.23 26.54 -7.26
CA MET A 19 -4.50 27.14 -7.69
C MET A 19 -5.51 27.17 -6.54
N THR A 20 -5.62 26.09 -5.78
CA THR A 20 -6.50 26.02 -4.61
C THR A 20 -6.09 27.02 -3.53
N LYS A 21 -4.79 27.14 -3.23
CA LYS A 21 -4.24 28.14 -2.30
C LYS A 21 -4.57 29.57 -2.77
N LEU A 22 -4.37 29.87 -4.05
CA LEU A 22 -4.70 31.18 -4.62
C LEU A 22 -6.20 31.49 -4.54
N ASP A 23 -7.06 30.51 -4.82
CA ASP A 23 -8.51 30.67 -4.72
C ASP A 23 -8.98 30.83 -3.27
N PHE A 24 -8.35 30.13 -2.32
CA PHE A 24 -8.60 30.31 -0.89
C PHE A 24 -8.27 31.74 -0.44
N HIS A 25 -7.08 32.26 -0.78
CA HIS A 25 -6.69 33.63 -0.41
C HIS A 25 -7.48 34.71 -1.16
N ARG A 26 -7.90 34.43 -2.40
CA ARG A 26 -8.80 35.33 -3.15
C ARG A 26 -10.15 35.48 -2.44
N ARG A 27 -10.69 34.39 -1.88
CA ARG A 27 -11.95 34.39 -1.14
C ARG A 27 -11.78 34.89 0.30
N ASN A 28 -10.61 34.66 0.91
CA ASN A 28 -10.30 35.01 2.28
C ASN A 28 -9.03 35.90 2.36
N PRO A 29 -9.09 37.16 1.88
CA PRO A 29 -7.92 38.02 1.73
C PRO A 29 -7.26 38.47 3.05
N ARG A 30 -7.94 38.25 4.19
CA ARG A 30 -7.42 38.56 5.52
C ARG A 30 -6.48 37.46 6.07
N PHE A 31 -6.42 36.27 5.46
CA PHE A 31 -5.41 35.28 5.84
C PHE A 31 -4.07 35.58 5.13
N PRO A 32 -2.96 35.71 5.88
CA PRO A 32 -1.63 35.84 5.30
C PRO A 32 -1.18 34.52 4.64
N GLY A 33 -0.17 34.57 3.77
CA GLY A 33 0.28 33.40 3.00
C GLY A 33 0.81 32.22 3.83
N ASN A 34 1.28 32.47 5.05
CA ASN A 34 1.69 31.46 6.03
C ASN A 34 0.52 30.97 6.92
N LEU A 35 -0.69 31.45 6.65
CA LEU A 35 -1.94 31.16 7.36
C LEU A 35 -1.95 31.52 8.85
N GLN A 36 -0.92 32.17 9.39
CA GLN A 36 -0.86 32.49 10.81
C GLN A 36 -1.72 33.72 11.13
N VAL A 37 -2.83 33.47 11.82
CA VAL A 37 -3.69 34.51 12.41
C VAL A 37 -3.93 34.23 13.89
N THR A 38 -4.06 35.30 14.67
CA THR A 38 -4.45 35.25 16.08
C THR A 38 -5.90 34.77 16.24
N LYS A 39 -6.27 34.41 17.47
CA LYS A 39 -7.65 33.99 17.78
C LYS A 39 -8.65 35.13 17.55
N GLU A 40 -8.28 36.36 17.86
CA GLU A 40 -9.11 37.55 17.62
C GLU A 40 -9.32 37.77 16.12
N GLU A 41 -8.23 37.76 15.34
CA GLU A 41 -8.30 37.92 13.88
C GLU A 41 -9.15 36.81 13.23
N LEU A 42 -9.04 35.56 13.66
CA LEU A 42 -9.91 34.47 13.17
C LEU A 42 -11.39 34.74 13.46
N GLN A 43 -11.70 35.35 14.61
CA GLN A 43 -13.07 35.73 14.93
C GLN A 43 -13.57 36.86 14.04
N ASP A 44 -12.72 37.87 13.81
CA ASP A 44 -13.02 39.02 12.95
C ASP A 44 -13.17 38.62 11.48
N ILE A 45 -12.39 37.65 11.00
CA ILE A 45 -12.48 37.11 9.63
C ILE A 45 -13.83 36.43 9.40
N GLY A 46 -14.32 35.67 10.37
CA GLY A 46 -15.64 35.04 10.26
C GLY A 46 -16.81 35.99 10.50
N GLU A 47 -16.55 37.26 10.88
CA GLU A 47 -17.55 38.31 11.10
C GLU A 47 -18.67 37.91 12.09
N ASN A 48 -18.39 36.93 12.96
CA ASN A 48 -19.37 36.25 13.80
C ASN A 48 -20.60 35.67 13.06
N ASP A 49 -20.53 35.52 11.73
CA ASP A 49 -21.56 34.88 10.92
C ASP A 49 -21.25 33.39 10.76
N ILE A 50 -22.21 32.56 11.17
CA ILE A 50 -22.13 31.09 11.09
C ILE A 50 -21.95 30.64 9.63
N ASN A 51 -22.56 31.33 8.66
CA ASN A 51 -22.43 30.98 7.25
C ASN A 51 -21.00 31.18 6.74
N ASN A 52 -20.32 32.24 7.20
CA ASN A 52 -18.92 32.50 6.86
C ASN A 52 -18.02 31.40 7.44
N TYR A 53 -18.25 30.99 8.70
CA TYR A 53 -17.52 29.86 9.30
C TYR A 53 -17.78 28.53 8.58
N PHE A 54 -19.01 28.28 8.17
CA PHE A 54 -19.38 27.09 7.42
C PHE A 54 -18.65 27.04 6.08
N GLN A 55 -18.72 28.12 5.30
CA GLN A 55 -18.05 28.22 4.01
C GLN A 55 -16.52 28.13 4.16
N MET A 56 -15.94 28.86 5.11
CA MET A 56 -14.50 28.81 5.38
C MET A 56 -14.04 27.40 5.77
N SER A 57 -14.84 26.64 6.53
CA SER A 57 -14.49 25.25 6.87
C SER A 57 -14.46 24.33 5.65
N VAL A 58 -15.40 24.49 4.70
CA VAL A 58 -15.42 23.73 3.45
C VAL A 58 -14.18 24.05 2.61
N GLU A 59 -13.82 25.33 2.52
CA GLU A 59 -12.65 25.79 1.76
C GLU A 59 -11.32 25.31 2.37
N MET A 60 -11.22 25.32 3.71
CA MET A 60 -10.08 24.75 4.42
C MET A 60 -9.98 23.24 4.22
N PHE A 61 -11.12 22.53 4.16
CA PHE A 61 -11.13 21.12 3.82
C PHE A 61 -10.71 20.84 2.37
N ASP A 62 -11.15 21.64 1.40
CA ASP A 62 -10.72 21.51 0.00
C ASP A 62 -9.21 21.72 -0.14
N TYR A 63 -8.67 22.69 0.59
CA TYR A 63 -7.23 22.93 0.64
C TYR A 63 -6.48 21.75 1.27
N MET A 64 -6.95 21.25 2.43
CA MET A 64 -6.36 20.08 3.08
C MET A 64 -6.37 18.84 2.18
N ASP A 65 -7.47 18.58 1.45
CA ASP A 65 -7.57 17.42 0.55
C ASP A 65 -6.52 17.49 -0.57
N ASN A 66 -6.28 18.65 -1.17
CA ASN A 66 -5.25 18.81 -2.19
C ASN A 66 -3.82 18.63 -1.61
N ILE A 67 -3.59 19.03 -0.34
CA ILE A 67 -2.31 18.74 0.36
C ILE A 67 -2.13 17.23 0.53
N LEU A 68 -3.17 16.54 1.01
CA LEU A 68 -3.15 15.10 1.29
C LEU A 68 -3.03 14.26 0.00
N GLU A 69 -3.62 14.71 -1.10
CA GLU A 69 -3.48 14.08 -2.41
C GLU A 69 -2.05 14.21 -2.96
N LEU A 70 -1.46 15.39 -2.84
CA LEU A 70 -0.08 15.64 -3.25
C LEU A 70 0.91 14.78 -2.45
N GLN A 71 0.80 14.75 -1.11
CA GLN A 71 1.73 13.95 -0.29
C GLN A 71 1.63 12.45 -0.59
N THR A 72 0.42 11.94 -0.82
CA THR A 72 0.21 10.53 -1.19
C THR A 72 0.94 10.21 -2.49
N SER A 73 0.85 11.10 -3.48
CA SER A 73 1.53 10.91 -4.77
C SER A 73 3.05 11.07 -4.67
N ILE A 74 3.55 12.00 -3.84
CA ILE A 74 5.00 12.18 -3.63
C ILE A 74 5.59 10.94 -2.94
N PHE A 75 5.00 10.45 -1.85
CA PHE A 75 5.50 9.26 -1.18
C PHE A 75 5.43 8.01 -2.06
N GLY A 76 4.32 7.78 -2.77
CA GLY A 76 4.22 6.67 -3.72
C GLY A 76 5.22 6.75 -4.88
N SER A 77 5.69 7.96 -5.24
CA SER A 77 6.70 8.13 -6.29
C SER A 77 8.11 7.72 -5.85
N LEU A 78 8.42 7.77 -4.56
CA LEU A 78 9.73 7.40 -4.03
C LEU A 78 9.96 5.89 -4.09
N ASP A 79 8.91 5.11 -3.83
CA ASP A 79 8.92 3.65 -3.96
C ASP A 79 9.14 3.20 -5.41
N MET A 80 8.50 3.88 -6.37
CA MET A 80 8.54 3.53 -7.79
C MET A 80 9.88 3.83 -8.46
N SER A 81 10.63 4.84 -7.98
CA SER A 81 11.87 5.30 -8.63
C SER A 81 13.16 4.81 -7.94
N ARG A 82 13.07 3.98 -6.90
CA ARG A 82 14.20 3.63 -6.03
C ARG A 82 14.94 4.85 -5.48
N SER A 83 14.27 5.99 -5.36
CA SER A 83 14.88 7.23 -4.87
C SER A 83 14.75 7.30 -3.35
N ASN A 84 15.88 7.31 -2.65
CA ASN A 84 15.92 7.49 -1.20
C ASN A 84 15.78 8.98 -0.84
N SER A 85 15.18 9.30 0.32
CA SER A 85 15.03 10.65 0.87
C SER A 85 16.35 11.43 1.03
N MET A 86 17.49 10.75 0.99
CA MET A 86 18.83 11.36 1.06
C MET A 86 19.48 11.62 -0.31
N THR A 87 18.82 11.24 -1.41
CA THR A 87 19.31 11.53 -2.78
C THR A 87 18.78 12.88 -3.26
N SER A 88 19.52 13.58 -4.12
CA SER A 88 19.08 14.86 -4.71
C SER A 88 17.72 14.75 -5.41
N CYS A 89 17.48 13.65 -6.14
CA CYS A 89 16.19 13.36 -6.78
C CYS A 89 15.06 13.15 -5.76
N GLY A 90 15.32 12.40 -4.68
CA GLY A 90 14.35 12.20 -3.60
C GLY A 90 14.05 13.50 -2.84
N GLN A 91 15.07 14.30 -2.52
CA GLN A 91 14.92 15.60 -1.87
C GLN A 91 14.13 16.59 -2.74
N CYS A 92 14.39 16.63 -4.05
CA CYS A 92 13.61 17.45 -4.99
C CYS A 92 12.11 17.13 -4.95
N ARG A 93 11.75 15.85 -4.73
CA ARG A 93 10.35 15.43 -4.60
C ARG A 93 9.77 15.70 -3.22
N LEU A 94 10.59 15.62 -2.16
CA LEU A 94 10.16 15.84 -0.78
C LEU A 94 10.07 17.31 -0.39
N ALA A 95 10.87 18.20 -0.99
CA ALA A 95 10.93 19.62 -0.66
C ALA A 95 9.56 20.34 -0.67
N PRO A 96 8.65 20.09 -1.65
CA PRO A 96 7.31 20.68 -1.66
C PRO A 96 6.45 20.32 -0.43
N LEU A 97 6.78 19.23 0.28
CA LEU A 97 6.03 18.82 1.47
C LEU A 97 6.34 19.67 2.70
N ILE A 98 7.46 20.40 2.74
CA ILE A 98 7.78 21.32 3.84
C ILE A 98 6.70 22.39 4.00
N PRO A 99 6.40 23.22 2.97
CA PRO A 99 5.31 24.20 3.08
C PRO A 99 3.94 23.54 3.23
N CYS A 100 3.73 22.33 2.67
CA CYS A 100 2.49 21.58 2.88
C CYS A 100 2.26 21.22 4.35
N ILE A 101 3.30 20.80 5.07
CA ILE A 101 3.23 20.49 6.52
C ILE A 101 2.94 21.75 7.33
N GLN A 102 3.56 22.87 6.96
CA GLN A 102 3.30 24.16 7.61
C GLN A 102 1.84 24.58 7.42
N ASP A 103 1.33 24.55 6.19
CA ASP A 103 -0.05 24.92 5.87
C ASP A 103 -1.05 23.95 6.53
N SER A 104 -0.83 22.63 6.43
CA SER A 104 -1.73 21.63 7.00
C SER A 104 -1.83 21.72 8.52
N SER A 105 -0.76 22.13 9.22
CA SER A 105 -0.80 22.31 10.67
C SER A 105 -1.76 23.44 11.06
N GLN A 106 -1.73 24.55 10.33
CA GLN A 106 -2.62 25.69 10.56
C GLN A 106 -4.06 25.37 10.13
N LEU A 107 -4.25 24.77 8.96
CA LEU A 107 -5.56 24.37 8.46
C LEU A 107 -6.27 23.40 9.42
N TYR A 108 -5.53 22.42 9.95
CA TYR A 108 -6.06 21.50 10.96
C TYR A 108 -6.53 22.26 12.22
N ASP A 109 -5.69 23.16 12.73
CA ASP A 109 -6.00 23.93 13.93
C ASP A 109 -7.25 24.81 13.75
N TYR A 110 -7.37 25.49 12.60
CA TYR A 110 -8.55 26.27 12.29
C TYR A 110 -9.79 25.41 12.07
N CYS A 111 -9.68 24.27 11.38
CA CYS A 111 -10.79 23.34 11.22
C CYS A 111 -11.35 22.89 12.58
N VAL A 112 -10.48 22.51 13.53
CA VAL A 112 -10.91 22.13 14.89
C VAL A 112 -11.67 23.28 15.56
N LYS A 113 -11.09 24.48 15.58
CA LYS A 113 -11.68 25.66 16.23
C LYS A 113 -13.02 26.06 15.60
N ILE A 114 -13.10 26.03 14.27
CA ILE A 114 -14.31 26.37 13.51
C ILE A 114 -15.40 25.32 13.72
N LEU A 115 -15.06 24.02 13.69
CA LEU A 115 -16.03 22.94 13.92
C LEU A 115 -16.67 23.01 15.31
N PHE A 116 -15.90 23.29 16.36
CA PHE A 116 -16.46 23.54 17.69
C PHE A 116 -17.37 24.78 17.72
N LYS A 117 -17.06 25.84 16.95
CA LYS A 117 -17.92 27.03 16.84
C LYS A 117 -19.22 26.72 16.09
N LEU A 118 -19.16 25.93 15.02
CA LEU A 118 -20.31 25.48 14.25
C LEU A 118 -21.21 24.57 15.10
N HIS A 119 -20.65 23.60 15.82
CA HIS A 119 -21.42 22.71 16.71
C HIS A 119 -22.06 23.44 17.89
N ALA A 120 -21.49 24.57 18.32
CA ALA A 120 -22.13 25.42 19.33
C ALA A 120 -23.35 26.20 18.79
N SER A 121 -23.49 26.32 17.46
CA SER A 121 -24.48 27.20 16.82
C SER A 121 -25.46 26.47 15.89
N LEU A 122 -25.15 25.26 15.45
CA LEU A 122 -25.95 24.46 14.51
C LEU A 122 -26.26 23.06 15.08
N PRO A 123 -27.42 22.47 14.72
CA PRO A 123 -27.73 21.09 15.07
C PRO A 123 -26.69 20.08 14.56
N PRO A 124 -26.40 19.00 15.32
CA PRO A 124 -25.41 17.98 14.92
C PRO A 124 -25.67 17.33 13.56
N ASP A 125 -26.94 17.25 13.14
CA ASP A 125 -27.35 16.59 11.91
C ASP A 125 -26.87 17.34 10.65
N ILE A 126 -26.78 18.68 10.72
CA ILE A 126 -26.31 19.52 9.60
C ILE A 126 -24.80 19.34 9.39
N LEU A 127 -24.06 19.03 10.46
CA LEU A 127 -22.60 18.94 10.46
C LEU A 127 -22.08 17.50 10.34
N ILE A 128 -22.93 16.51 10.04
CA ILE A 128 -22.51 15.11 9.82
C ILE A 128 -21.40 15.05 8.76
N GLY A 129 -21.64 15.64 7.58
CA GLY A 129 -20.65 15.62 6.49
C GLY A 129 -19.33 16.32 6.85
N HIS A 130 -19.37 17.36 7.68
CA HIS A 130 -18.17 18.05 8.17
C HIS A 130 -17.37 17.16 9.12
N ARG A 131 -18.03 16.45 10.03
CA ARG A 131 -17.40 15.50 10.95
C ARG A 131 -16.78 14.31 10.21
N GLU A 132 -17.48 13.76 9.23
CA GLU A 132 -16.98 12.65 8.41
C GLU A 132 -15.76 13.05 7.59
N ARG A 133 -15.80 14.22 6.93
CA ARG A 133 -14.68 14.76 6.15
C ARG A 133 -13.48 15.07 7.04
N PHE A 134 -13.69 15.72 8.18
CA PHE A 134 -12.64 15.96 9.17
C PHE A 134 -12.02 14.66 9.66
N LEU A 135 -12.83 13.65 10.00
CA LEU A 135 -12.35 12.36 10.50
C LEU A 135 -11.47 11.64 9.46
N LYS A 136 -11.85 11.69 8.19
CA LYS A 136 -11.06 11.16 7.09
C LYS A 136 -9.72 11.89 6.99
N GLN A 137 -9.76 13.23 6.89
CA GLN A 137 -8.56 14.06 6.79
C GLN A 137 -7.63 13.91 8.00
N PHE A 138 -8.18 13.80 9.21
CA PHE A 138 -7.40 13.58 10.43
C PHE A 138 -6.57 12.29 10.36
N LYS A 139 -7.18 11.19 9.91
CA LYS A 139 -6.47 9.89 9.78
C LYS A 139 -5.33 9.98 8.76
N GLU A 140 -5.60 10.59 7.61
CA GLU A 140 -4.62 10.76 6.54
C GLU A 140 -3.49 11.73 6.95
N LEU A 141 -3.82 12.86 7.58
CA LEU A 141 -2.87 13.86 8.07
C LEU A 141 -1.98 13.29 9.18
N ARG A 142 -2.54 12.53 10.12
CA ARG A 142 -1.77 11.85 11.16
C ARG A 142 -0.77 10.88 10.56
N GLN A 143 -1.18 10.07 9.57
CA GLN A 143 -0.28 9.16 8.89
C GLN A 143 0.80 9.93 8.11
N PHE A 144 0.45 11.04 7.46
CA PHE A 144 1.40 11.92 6.79
C PHE A 144 2.47 12.42 7.76
N TYR A 145 2.08 12.94 8.93
CA TYR A 145 3.04 13.46 9.92
C TYR A 145 3.92 12.37 10.51
N ILE A 146 3.37 11.19 10.80
CA ILE A 146 4.16 10.03 11.26
C ILE A 146 5.20 9.68 10.19
N ASN A 147 4.78 9.48 8.94
CA ASN A 147 5.69 9.12 7.84
C ASN A 147 6.79 10.18 7.65
N ALA A 148 6.41 11.46 7.56
CA ALA A 148 7.35 12.56 7.39
C ALA A 148 8.32 12.67 8.58
N SER A 149 7.84 12.49 9.82
CA SER A 149 8.69 12.54 11.01
C SER A 149 9.74 11.42 11.09
N THR A 150 9.49 10.27 10.44
CA THR A 150 10.47 9.18 10.36
C THR A 150 11.60 9.44 9.36
N MET A 151 11.35 10.27 8.35
CA MET A 151 12.32 10.55 7.28
C MET A 151 13.41 11.52 7.73
N GLN A 152 14.67 11.15 7.48
CA GLN A 152 15.84 11.92 7.89
C GLN A 152 15.86 13.34 7.28
N TYR A 153 15.37 13.50 6.05
CA TYR A 153 15.32 14.78 5.34
C TYR A 153 14.52 15.85 6.10
N PHE A 154 13.35 15.49 6.65
CA PHE A 154 12.54 16.45 7.39
C PHE A 154 13.10 16.71 8.78
N LYS A 155 13.65 15.68 9.47
CA LYS A 155 14.24 15.84 10.81
C LYS A 155 15.31 16.93 10.90
N THR A 156 16.05 17.16 9.81
CA THR A 156 17.09 18.19 9.74
C THR A 156 16.56 19.58 9.41
N LEU A 157 15.35 19.70 8.86
CA LEU A 157 14.84 20.95 8.29
C LEU A 157 13.64 21.52 9.07
N ILE A 158 12.78 20.68 9.62
CA ILE A 158 11.57 21.08 10.36
C ILE A 158 11.29 20.12 11.52
N GLN A 159 10.72 20.65 12.59
CA GLN A 159 10.12 19.85 13.65
C GLN A 159 8.62 19.69 13.38
N ILE A 160 8.22 18.46 13.05
CA ILE A 160 6.83 18.12 12.73
C ILE A 160 6.09 17.79 14.05
N PRO A 161 4.94 18.43 14.32
CA PRO A 161 4.17 18.16 15.53
C PRO A 161 3.49 16.78 15.46
N LEU A 162 3.36 16.13 16.61
CA LEU A 162 2.59 14.89 16.73
C LEU A 162 1.10 15.22 16.92
N LEU A 163 0.23 14.61 16.12
CA LEU A 163 -1.21 14.69 16.32
C LEU A 163 -1.66 13.67 17.39
N PRO A 164 -2.74 13.94 18.15
CA PRO A 164 -3.29 13.01 19.13
C PRO A 164 -3.68 11.65 18.53
N ASP A 165 -3.81 10.63 19.37
CA ASP A 165 -4.20 9.28 18.91
C ASP A 165 -5.66 9.21 18.45
N ASN A 166 -6.52 9.99 19.10
CA ASN A 166 -7.95 10.06 18.81
C ASN A 166 -8.32 11.46 18.31
N PRO A 167 -9.23 11.58 17.32
CA PRO A 167 -9.73 12.86 16.86
C PRO A 167 -10.56 13.55 17.97
N PRO A 168 -10.63 14.89 17.99
CA PRO A 168 -11.52 15.62 18.88
C PRO A 168 -12.98 15.23 18.67
N ASN A 169 -13.73 15.08 19.77
CA ASN A 169 -15.17 14.90 19.75
C ASN A 169 -15.89 16.25 19.81
N PHE A 170 -16.32 16.72 18.64
CA PHE A 170 -16.99 18.01 18.51
C PHE A 170 -18.37 18.10 19.19
N LEU A 171 -18.93 16.99 19.66
CA LEU A 171 -20.18 16.99 20.44
C LEU A 171 -19.94 17.32 21.92
N ILE A 172 -18.69 17.31 22.37
CA ILE A 172 -18.31 17.56 23.77
C ILE A 172 -17.50 18.85 23.84
N GLN A 173 -18.17 19.97 24.14
CA GLN A 173 -17.53 21.30 24.18
C GLN A 173 -16.36 21.41 25.17
N ALA A 174 -16.32 20.53 26.19
CA ALA A 174 -15.23 20.46 27.15
C ALA A 174 -13.89 20.05 26.50
N GLU A 175 -13.91 19.30 25.40
CA GLU A 175 -12.70 18.84 24.71
C GLU A 175 -11.94 19.97 24.02
N LEU A 176 -12.60 21.07 23.68
CA LEU A 176 -11.93 22.27 23.19
C LEU A 176 -10.99 22.89 24.24
N ARG A 177 -11.25 22.67 25.53
CA ARG A 177 -10.40 23.19 26.62
C ARG A 177 -9.12 22.36 26.81
N SER A 178 -9.15 21.09 26.45
CA SER A 178 -7.99 20.18 26.46
C SER A 178 -7.21 20.16 25.14
N TYR A 179 -7.71 20.85 24.11
CA TYR A 179 -7.09 20.88 22.80
C TYR A 179 -5.81 21.73 22.78
N VAL A 180 -4.74 21.17 22.22
CA VAL A 180 -3.42 21.81 22.07
C VAL A 180 -3.15 22.06 20.59
N THR A 181 -2.86 23.32 20.21
CA THR A 181 -2.54 23.70 18.84
C THR A 181 -1.20 23.06 18.41
N PRO A 182 -1.17 22.26 17.33
CA PRO A 182 0.07 21.72 16.79
C PRO A 182 0.87 22.85 16.11
N VAL A 183 2.15 23.00 16.49
CA VAL A 183 3.06 24.02 15.94
C VAL A 183 4.25 23.35 15.26
N VAL A 184 4.52 23.72 14.01
CA VAL A 184 5.71 23.31 13.26
C VAL A 184 6.84 24.32 13.56
N ILE A 185 7.98 23.84 14.06
CA ILE A 185 9.12 24.71 14.43
C ILE A 185 10.25 24.52 13.40
N LEU A 186 10.79 25.61 12.87
CA LEU A 186 12.04 25.58 12.09
C LEU A 186 13.23 25.66 13.05
N PRO A 187 14.25 24.77 12.94
CA PRO A 187 15.49 24.92 13.69
C PRO A 187 16.13 26.29 13.36
N ALA A 188 16.62 27.01 14.37
CA ALA A 188 17.36 28.25 14.15
C ALA A 188 18.66 27.95 13.39
N GLU A 189 18.97 28.69 12.33
CA GLU A 189 20.26 28.62 11.65
C GLU A 189 21.37 28.96 12.66
N GLU A 190 22.29 28.02 12.91
CA GLU A 190 23.54 28.34 13.60
C GLU A 190 24.34 29.33 12.74
N PRO A 191 24.88 30.42 13.31
CA PRO A 191 25.64 31.39 12.54
C PRO A 191 26.91 30.74 11.98
N SER A 192 26.94 30.51 10.67
CA SER A 192 28.13 30.06 9.96
C SER A 192 29.23 31.14 10.01
N PRO A 193 30.52 30.76 10.11
CA PRO A 193 31.62 31.71 10.06
C PRO A 193 31.66 32.44 8.71
N PRO A 194 32.18 33.67 8.67
CA PRO A 194 32.22 34.44 7.43
C PRO A 194 33.38 33.94 6.56
N GLU A 195 33.11 33.52 5.32
CA GLU A 195 34.00 33.85 4.19
C GLU A 195 33.38 33.58 2.80
N SER A 196 33.50 34.65 2.00
CA SER A 196 33.63 34.78 0.54
C SER A 196 32.49 34.34 -0.39
N ASP A 197 31.71 35.35 -0.80
CA ASP A 197 31.29 35.66 -2.17
C ASP A 197 30.92 34.51 -3.11
N ALA A 198 29.62 34.16 -3.10
CA ALA A 198 28.94 33.64 -4.27
C ALA A 198 27.57 34.34 -4.40
N VAL A 199 27.62 35.53 -5.02
CA VAL A 199 26.61 36.18 -5.86
C VAL A 199 25.14 35.76 -5.63
N ASP A 200 24.47 36.62 -4.89
CA ASP A 200 23.03 36.75 -4.73
C ASP A 200 22.36 36.90 -6.12
N GLY A 201 21.39 36.04 -6.38
CA GLY A 201 20.55 36.07 -7.59
C GLY A 201 19.52 37.18 -7.49
N THR A 202 19.95 38.44 -7.62
CA THR A 202 19.05 39.59 -7.65
C THR A 202 18.20 39.53 -8.92
N LEU A 203 16.90 39.48 -8.67
CA LEU A 203 15.79 39.66 -9.60
C LEU A 203 16.06 40.81 -10.59
N ILE A 204 16.16 40.49 -11.88
CA ILE A 204 16.25 41.49 -12.95
C ILE A 204 14.84 42.01 -13.25
N ASP A 205 14.58 43.22 -12.76
CA ASP A 205 13.49 44.09 -13.19
C ASP A 205 13.86 44.74 -14.54
N THR A 206 12.94 44.69 -15.48
CA THR A 206 13.08 45.27 -16.82
C THR A 206 12.53 46.68 -16.85
N SER A 207 13.40 47.69 -16.71
CA SER A 207 13.12 49.04 -17.20
C SER A 207 14.38 49.87 -17.44
N ASP A 208 14.54 50.26 -18.70
CA ASP A 208 15.14 51.49 -19.24
C ASP A 208 16.59 51.94 -18.95
N SER A 209 17.31 52.07 -20.08
CA SER A 209 18.12 53.24 -20.52
C SER A 209 19.47 53.59 -19.87
N GLY A 210 20.53 53.51 -20.70
CA GLY A 210 21.64 54.48 -20.73
C GLY A 210 23.06 53.95 -20.53
N SER A 211 23.93 54.20 -21.54
CA SER A 211 25.40 54.48 -21.52
C SER A 211 26.23 54.09 -20.28
N THR A 212 27.45 53.52 -20.33
CA THR A 212 28.68 53.68 -21.14
C THR A 212 29.65 52.64 -20.55
N GLY A 213 30.32 51.75 -21.30
CA GLY A 213 31.54 52.05 -22.06
C GLY A 213 32.77 52.19 -21.15
N GLU A 214 33.52 51.11 -20.87
CA GLU A 214 34.97 51.18 -20.66
C GLU A 214 35.66 49.81 -20.82
N PHE A 215 36.60 49.78 -21.77
CA PHE A 215 37.56 48.73 -22.06
C PHE A 215 38.72 48.79 -21.05
N VAL A 216 39.24 47.64 -20.61
CA VAL A 216 40.68 47.52 -20.35
C VAL A 216 41.21 46.15 -20.79
N ASP A 217 42.30 46.26 -21.55
CA ASP A 217 43.00 45.28 -22.35
C ASP A 217 44.09 44.58 -21.51
N PHE A 218 44.27 43.26 -21.65
CA PHE A 218 45.46 42.58 -21.14
C PHE A 218 45.89 41.44 -22.07
N ASN A 219 46.85 41.77 -22.93
CA ASN A 219 47.63 40.83 -23.70
C ASN A 219 49.10 41.00 -23.31
N HIS A 220 49.67 40.06 -22.56
CA HIS A 220 51.12 39.86 -22.49
C HIS A 220 51.48 38.39 -22.23
N HIS A 221 52.32 37.86 -23.12
CA HIS A 221 52.85 36.50 -23.13
C HIS A 221 53.85 36.26 -21.99
N GLN A 222 53.92 35.03 -21.46
CA GLN A 222 55.22 34.37 -21.21
C GLN A 222 55.15 32.85 -20.97
N ASN A 223 56.30 32.24 -21.30
CA ASN A 223 56.68 30.84 -21.31
C ASN A 223 56.42 30.03 -20.03
N GLY A 224 56.35 28.70 -20.22
CA GLY A 224 56.24 27.72 -19.16
C GLY A 224 57.39 27.70 -18.16
N SER A 225 57.02 27.84 -16.89
CA SER A 225 57.51 27.05 -15.77
C SER A 225 56.35 26.90 -14.79
N ILE A 226 56.04 25.66 -14.38
CA ILE A 226 55.06 25.43 -13.32
C ILE A 226 55.78 25.75 -12.01
N SER A 227 55.34 26.81 -11.31
CA SER A 227 55.93 27.21 -10.02
C SER A 227 55.91 26.04 -9.01
N PRO A 228 56.96 25.85 -8.19
CA PRO A 228 57.02 24.82 -7.15
C PRO A 228 55.82 24.80 -6.20
N ASP A 229 55.22 25.97 -5.95
CA ASP A 229 54.05 26.12 -5.08
C ASP A 229 52.81 25.38 -5.60
N ILE A 230 52.60 25.34 -6.92
CA ILE A 230 51.42 24.66 -7.51
C ILE A 230 51.55 23.13 -7.36
N LEU A 231 52.77 22.60 -7.38
CA LEU A 231 53.00 21.18 -7.14
C LEU A 231 52.81 20.83 -5.66
N ALA A 232 53.30 21.66 -4.75
CA ALA A 232 53.10 21.49 -3.30
C ALA A 232 51.62 21.57 -2.89
N GLU A 233 50.84 22.49 -3.49
CA GLU A 233 49.40 22.57 -3.27
C GLU A 233 48.66 21.33 -3.79
N ARG A 234 49.07 20.80 -4.95
CA ARG A 234 48.49 19.56 -5.50
C ARG A 234 48.83 18.35 -4.64
N ASP A 235 50.06 18.26 -4.14
CA ASP A 235 50.48 17.17 -3.26
C ASP A 235 49.76 17.23 -1.90
N SER A 236 49.58 18.43 -1.34
CA SER A 236 48.77 18.66 -0.12
C SER A 236 47.29 18.28 -0.33
N LEU A 237 46.71 18.64 -1.47
CA LEU A 237 45.34 18.25 -1.82
C LEU A 237 45.20 16.73 -1.99
N ILE A 238 46.19 16.07 -2.58
CA ILE A 238 46.23 14.61 -2.70
C ILE A 238 46.28 13.96 -1.32
N GLU A 239 47.10 14.47 -0.40
CA GLU A 239 47.19 13.96 0.97
C GLU A 239 45.88 14.15 1.74
N GLN A 240 45.24 15.32 1.60
CA GLN A 240 43.93 15.59 2.19
C GLN A 240 42.84 14.66 1.64
N LEU A 241 42.81 14.41 0.33
CA LEU A 241 41.87 13.48 -0.30
C LEU A 241 42.14 12.03 0.13
N GLN A 242 43.41 11.63 0.31
CA GLN A 242 43.76 10.29 0.79
C GLN A 242 43.33 10.06 2.25
N MET A 243 43.48 11.08 3.10
CA MET A 243 42.96 11.04 4.47
C MET A 243 41.43 10.94 4.49
N GLU A 244 40.75 11.69 3.63
CA GLU A 244 39.29 11.67 3.54
C GLU A 244 38.77 10.31 3.03
N VAL A 245 39.44 9.72 2.03
CA VAL A 245 39.13 8.35 1.57
C VAL A 245 39.33 7.33 2.68
N SER A 246 40.37 7.47 3.50
CA SER A 246 40.63 6.58 4.64
C SER A 246 39.58 6.72 5.75
N ARG A 247 39.13 7.95 6.00
CA ARG A 247 38.04 8.26 6.94
C ARG A 247 36.71 7.65 6.46
N LEU A 248 36.35 7.85 5.20
CA LEU A 248 35.14 7.29 4.59
C LEU A 248 35.16 5.75 4.59
N ARG A 249 36.30 5.13 4.31
CA ARG A 249 36.45 3.66 4.41
C ARG A 249 36.19 3.16 5.83
N SER A 250 36.72 3.85 6.84
CA SER A 250 36.48 3.49 8.25
C SER A 250 35.01 3.64 8.64
N GLU A 251 34.34 4.67 8.13
CA GLU A 251 32.92 4.93 8.38
C GLU A 251 32.02 3.89 7.70
N ILE A 252 32.32 3.48 6.46
CA ILE A 252 31.65 2.37 5.79
C ILE A 252 31.78 1.09 6.62
N GLN A 253 32.97 0.80 7.15
CA GLN A 253 33.20 -0.39 7.97
C GLN A 253 32.48 -0.33 9.33
N ARG A 254 32.28 0.87 9.88
CA ARG A 254 31.44 1.09 11.08
C ARG A 254 29.96 0.85 10.77
N LEU A 255 29.46 1.40 9.66
CA LEU A 255 28.08 1.24 9.23
C LEU A 255 27.75 -0.22 8.88
N GLN A 256 28.67 -0.95 8.25
CA GLN A 256 28.53 -2.39 7.99
C GLN A 256 28.31 -3.19 9.27
N ARG A 257 29.09 -2.92 10.33
CA ARG A 257 28.91 -3.56 11.64
C ARG A 257 27.57 -3.23 12.29
N VAL A 258 27.08 -1.99 12.12
CA VAL A 258 25.75 -1.61 12.65
C VAL A 258 24.64 -2.32 11.88
N VAL A 259 24.75 -2.44 10.56
CA VAL A 259 23.78 -3.16 9.73
C VAL A 259 23.73 -4.64 10.11
N GLU A 260 24.87 -5.26 10.37
CA GLU A 260 24.97 -6.65 10.82
C GLU A 260 24.29 -6.85 12.19
N GLN A 261 24.55 -5.96 13.15
CA GLN A 261 23.87 -5.97 14.46
C GLN A 261 22.35 -5.76 14.36
N LEU A 262 21.89 -4.96 13.41
CA LEU A 262 20.45 -4.77 13.16
C LEU A 262 19.82 -6.01 12.52
N HIS A 263 20.52 -6.69 11.61
CA HIS A 263 20.05 -7.95 11.04
C HIS A 263 19.91 -9.03 12.12
N ASP A 264 20.89 -9.16 13.02
CA ASP A 264 20.82 -10.10 14.13
C ASP A 264 19.62 -9.81 15.04
N LYS A 265 19.37 -8.54 15.37
CA LYS A 265 18.20 -8.12 16.16
C LYS A 265 16.88 -8.39 15.45
N ILE A 266 16.81 -8.21 14.13
CA ILE A 266 15.61 -8.54 13.35
C ILE A 266 15.35 -10.04 13.41
N GLY A 267 16.36 -10.87 13.20
CA GLY A 267 16.22 -12.34 13.31
C GLY A 267 15.79 -12.79 14.72
N GLU A 268 16.31 -12.16 15.77
CA GLU A 268 15.87 -12.43 17.15
C GLU A 268 14.39 -12.04 17.37
N ARG A 269 13.94 -10.93 16.77
CA ARG A 269 12.53 -10.50 16.87
C ARG A 269 11.59 -11.38 16.05
N GLU A 270 12.02 -11.85 14.88
CA GLU A 270 11.27 -12.79 14.05
C GLU A 270 11.08 -14.13 14.74
N THR A 271 12.12 -14.65 15.41
CA THR A 271 12.03 -15.89 16.20
C THR A 271 11.13 -15.72 17.44
N GLN A 272 11.17 -14.56 18.10
CA GLN A 272 10.23 -14.23 19.19
C GLN A 272 8.78 -14.12 18.71
N LEU A 273 8.55 -13.56 17.52
CA LEU A 273 7.22 -13.52 16.90
C LEU A 273 6.70 -14.93 16.57
N ALA A 274 7.53 -15.77 15.94
CA ALA A 274 7.14 -17.14 15.60
C ALA A 274 6.79 -17.99 16.84
N THR A 275 7.53 -17.82 17.93
CA THR A 275 7.23 -18.48 19.21
C THR A 275 5.93 -17.99 19.82
N LYS A 276 5.68 -16.67 19.80
CA LYS A 276 4.41 -16.08 20.27
C LYS A 276 3.20 -16.49 19.44
N ASP A 277 3.35 -16.59 18.12
CA ASP A 277 2.27 -17.09 17.24
C ASP A 277 1.94 -18.56 17.54
N SER A 278 2.95 -19.39 17.83
CA SER A 278 2.74 -20.78 18.25
C SER A 278 2.03 -20.87 19.60
N GLU A 279 2.40 -20.05 20.58
CA GLU A 279 1.72 -19.97 21.89
C GLU A 279 0.25 -19.55 21.73
N LEU A 280 -0.02 -18.54 20.90
CA LEU A 280 -1.37 -18.07 20.62
C LEU A 280 -2.24 -19.15 19.96
N LEU A 281 -1.66 -19.93 19.05
CA LEU A 281 -2.37 -21.04 18.39
C LEU A 281 -2.75 -22.13 19.41
N GLN A 282 -1.84 -22.43 20.34
CA GLN A 282 -2.07 -23.40 21.40
C GLN A 282 -3.14 -22.92 22.39
N GLU A 283 -3.14 -21.63 22.74
CA GLU A 283 -4.17 -21.02 23.60
C GLU A 283 -5.56 -21.04 22.92
N LYS A 284 -5.62 -20.77 21.61
CA LYS A 284 -6.87 -20.88 20.83
C LYS A 284 -7.43 -22.30 20.85
N GLN A 285 -6.59 -23.32 20.64
CA GLN A 285 -7.01 -24.72 20.75
C GLN A 285 -7.52 -25.05 22.16
N LEU A 286 -6.80 -24.62 23.20
CA LEU A 286 -7.22 -24.87 24.58
C LEU A 286 -8.58 -24.22 24.89
N LYS A 287 -8.82 -23.01 24.38
CA LYS A 287 -10.09 -22.29 24.51
C LYS A 287 -11.22 -23.03 23.81
N ASP A 288 -11.00 -23.53 22.60
CA ASP A 288 -12.00 -24.29 21.86
C ASP A 288 -12.35 -25.61 22.56
N ASP A 289 -11.35 -26.30 23.11
CA ASP A 289 -11.54 -27.52 23.92
C ASP A 289 -12.35 -27.25 25.19
N LEU A 290 -12.04 -26.17 25.92
CA LEU A 290 -12.80 -25.73 27.09
C LEU A 290 -14.25 -25.38 26.74
N MET A 291 -14.47 -24.76 25.57
CA MET A 291 -15.80 -24.41 25.11
C MET A 291 -16.61 -25.67 24.76
N GLN A 292 -16.00 -26.65 24.09
CA GLN A 292 -16.63 -27.95 23.84
C GLN A 292 -16.94 -28.69 25.14
N GLN A 293 -16.01 -28.69 26.11
CA GLN A 293 -16.22 -29.32 27.41
C GLN A 293 -17.40 -28.66 28.17
N THR A 294 -17.53 -27.35 28.09
CA THR A 294 -18.65 -26.60 28.70
C THR A 294 -20.00 -26.99 28.07
N VAL A 295 -20.05 -27.15 26.74
CA VAL A 295 -21.27 -27.62 26.03
C VAL A 295 -21.64 -29.04 26.45
N VAL A 296 -20.65 -29.92 26.63
CA VAL A 296 -20.89 -31.30 27.11
C VAL A 296 -21.41 -31.31 28.54
N ILE A 297 -20.85 -30.50 29.43
CA ILE A 297 -21.31 -30.37 30.83
C ILE A 297 -22.76 -29.85 30.88
N SER A 298 -23.11 -28.86 30.06
CA SER A 298 -24.47 -28.32 29.98
C SER A 298 -25.47 -29.38 29.48
N ARG A 299 -25.12 -30.15 28.44
CA ARG A 299 -25.95 -31.29 27.98
C ARG A 299 -26.12 -32.36 29.06
N TYR A 300 -25.06 -32.65 29.81
CA TYR A 300 -25.12 -33.61 30.91
C TYR A 300 -26.09 -33.14 32.01
N GLN A 301 -26.02 -31.87 32.41
CA GLN A 301 -26.95 -31.28 33.39
C GLN A 301 -28.40 -31.34 32.92
N GLU A 302 -28.68 -31.04 31.63
CA GLU A 302 -30.03 -31.20 31.06
C GLU A 302 -30.54 -32.65 31.11
N THR A 303 -29.67 -33.62 30.84
CA THR A 303 -30.04 -35.04 30.93
C THR A 303 -30.27 -35.49 32.37
N GLU A 304 -29.53 -34.95 33.33
CA GLU A 304 -29.69 -35.23 34.76
C GLU A 304 -31.02 -34.66 35.30
N GLU A 305 -31.39 -33.44 34.93
CA GLU A 305 -32.69 -32.81 35.24
C GLU A 305 -33.86 -33.63 34.68
N LYS A 306 -33.74 -34.09 33.43
CA LYS A 306 -34.73 -34.99 32.80
C LYS A 306 -34.83 -36.31 33.55
N PHE A 307 -33.71 -36.89 33.97
CA PHE A 307 -33.69 -38.12 34.76
C PHE A 307 -34.37 -37.93 36.12
N LYS A 308 -34.04 -36.87 36.87
CA LYS A 308 -34.69 -36.53 38.16
C LYS A 308 -36.21 -36.36 38.00
N THR A 309 -36.64 -35.73 36.91
CA THR A 309 -38.07 -35.56 36.61
C THR A 309 -38.76 -36.88 36.33
N VAL A 310 -38.12 -37.79 35.59
CA VAL A 310 -38.65 -39.13 35.29
C VAL A 310 -38.67 -40.01 36.54
N ASP A 311 -37.61 -39.98 37.34
CA ASP A 311 -37.52 -40.72 38.61
C ASP A 311 -38.58 -40.25 39.61
N GLY A 312 -38.80 -38.93 39.73
CA GLY A 312 -39.90 -38.37 40.52
C GLY A 312 -41.29 -38.80 40.05
N LYS A 313 -41.51 -38.96 38.73
CA LYS A 313 -42.76 -39.52 38.19
C LYS A 313 -42.89 -41.01 38.50
N PHE A 314 -41.82 -41.78 38.41
CA PHE A 314 -41.80 -43.20 38.73
C PHE A 314 -42.08 -43.45 40.22
N GLN A 315 -41.50 -42.64 41.11
CA GLN A 315 -41.73 -42.74 42.55
C GLN A 315 -43.20 -42.44 42.91
N LYS A 316 -43.81 -41.42 42.29
CA LYS A 316 -45.25 -41.14 42.44
C LYS A 316 -46.10 -42.30 41.94
N LEU A 317 -45.76 -42.90 40.81
CA LEU A 317 -46.47 -44.06 40.27
C LEU A 317 -46.36 -45.28 41.20
N LYS A 318 -45.17 -45.50 41.78
CA LYS A 318 -44.92 -46.53 42.79
C LYS A 318 -45.76 -46.30 44.04
N GLU A 319 -45.87 -45.07 44.53
CA GLU A 319 -46.76 -44.73 45.65
C GLU A 319 -48.23 -45.02 45.33
N VAL A 320 -48.70 -44.64 44.14
CA VAL A 320 -50.08 -44.94 43.69
C VAL A 320 -50.31 -46.45 43.61
N TYR A 321 -49.38 -47.20 43.03
CA TYR A 321 -49.47 -48.66 42.96
C TYR A 321 -49.48 -49.30 44.36
N THR A 322 -48.66 -48.79 45.28
CA THR A 322 -48.62 -49.27 46.67
C THR A 322 -49.92 -48.99 47.39
N LYS A 323 -50.47 -47.77 47.26
CA LYS A 323 -51.79 -47.39 47.79
C LYS A 323 -52.90 -48.28 47.23
N LEU A 324 -52.92 -48.50 45.92
CA LEU A 324 -53.93 -49.33 45.26
C LEU A 324 -53.82 -50.80 45.68
N ARG A 325 -52.58 -51.30 45.86
CA ARG A 325 -52.33 -52.65 46.40
C ARG A 325 -52.84 -52.75 47.84
N ASP A 326 -52.55 -51.76 48.67
CA ASP A 326 -52.95 -51.76 50.07
C ASP A 326 -54.47 -51.59 50.22
N GLU A 327 -55.12 -50.80 49.36
CA GLU A 327 -56.59 -50.74 49.22
C GLU A 327 -57.17 -52.09 48.77
N HIS A 328 -56.54 -52.76 47.80
CA HIS A 328 -56.98 -54.08 47.37
C HIS A 328 -56.85 -55.12 48.49
N VAL A 329 -55.77 -55.07 49.26
CA VAL A 329 -55.56 -55.91 50.46
C VAL A 329 -56.60 -55.57 51.54
N GLN A 330 -56.90 -54.29 51.76
CA GLN A 330 -57.95 -53.86 52.69
C GLN A 330 -59.33 -54.32 52.23
N LEU A 331 -59.66 -54.22 50.95
CA LEU A 331 -60.93 -54.69 50.40
C LEU A 331 -61.07 -56.21 50.49
N ILE A 332 -59.98 -56.97 50.33
CA ILE A 332 -59.96 -58.42 50.56
C ILE A 332 -60.20 -58.72 52.05
N ARG A 333 -59.57 -57.98 52.97
CA ARG A 333 -59.80 -58.13 54.42
C ARG A 333 -61.24 -57.74 54.80
N GLN A 334 -61.77 -56.64 54.29
CA GLN A 334 -63.16 -56.23 54.49
C GLN A 334 -64.14 -57.24 53.89
N LYS A 335 -63.83 -57.84 52.74
CA LYS A 335 -64.65 -58.92 52.16
C LYS A 335 -64.60 -60.20 53.01
N ALA A 336 -63.48 -60.48 53.68
CA ALA A 336 -63.35 -61.57 54.64
C ALA A 336 -64.08 -61.28 55.96
N ASP A 337 -64.06 -60.04 56.43
CA ASP A 337 -64.77 -59.59 57.64
C ASP A 337 -66.29 -59.51 57.41
N VAL A 338 -66.74 -59.13 56.20
CA VAL A 338 -68.15 -59.15 55.77
C VAL A 338 -68.68 -60.59 55.58
N VAL A 339 -67.82 -61.53 55.18
CA VAL A 339 -68.16 -62.98 55.17
C VAL A 339 -68.20 -63.55 56.59
N LYS A 340 -67.40 -63.03 57.52
CA LYS A 340 -67.48 -63.37 58.96
C LYS A 340 -68.63 -62.70 59.71
N GLN A 341 -69.18 -61.59 59.19
CA GLN A 341 -70.30 -60.86 59.78
C GLN A 341 -71.69 -61.26 59.25
N LEU A 342 -71.78 -62.28 58.38
CA LEU A 342 -73.05 -62.78 57.82
C LEU A 342 -73.43 -64.20 58.28
N GLU A 343 -72.73 -64.74 59.28
CA GLU A 343 -73.09 -65.97 60.01
C GLU A 343 -72.88 -65.75 61.52
N GLY A 344 -73.93 -65.25 62.19
CA GLY A 344 -74.03 -65.09 63.64
C GLY A 344 -74.03 -63.61 64.08
N ASP A 345 -75.12 -62.97 64.51
CA ASP A 345 -76.35 -63.52 65.06
C ASP A 345 -77.54 -62.57 64.90
N ARG A 346 -78.69 -63.18 64.62
CA ARG A 346 -80.01 -62.67 64.98
C ARG A 346 -80.08 -62.64 66.51
N LEU A 347 -80.13 -61.46 67.13
CA LEU A 347 -80.98 -61.11 68.28
C LEU A 347 -80.62 -59.70 68.82
N LEU A 348 -81.57 -58.76 68.67
CA LEU A 348 -82.09 -57.82 69.68
C LEU A 348 -81.15 -57.42 70.87
N ALA A 349 -80.97 -56.17 71.28
CA ALA A 349 -81.77 -54.96 71.15
C ALA A 349 -80.97 -53.73 71.69
N GLN A 350 -81.27 -52.57 71.12
CA GLN A 350 -81.51 -51.26 71.76
C GLN A 350 -80.75 -50.82 73.03
N SER A 351 -80.05 -49.68 72.86
CA SER A 351 -80.25 -48.40 73.59
C SER A 351 -79.84 -48.38 75.07
N VAL A 352 -79.47 -47.28 75.73
CA VAL A 352 -79.12 -45.90 75.46
C VAL A 352 -78.56 -45.43 76.82
N GLN A 353 -77.61 -44.50 76.81
CA GLN A 353 -77.25 -43.59 77.91
C GLN A 353 -76.72 -44.13 79.26
N ALA A 354 -75.51 -43.62 79.54
CA ALA A 354 -75.19 -42.67 80.62
C ALA A 354 -75.03 -43.15 82.06
N SER A 355 -74.23 -42.32 82.73
CA SER A 355 -74.13 -42.10 84.17
C SER A 355 -73.10 -42.92 84.92
N MET A 356 -71.94 -42.30 85.13
CA MET A 356 -71.51 -41.81 86.44
C MET A 356 -71.96 -42.65 87.65
N GLU A 357 -71.00 -43.29 88.30
CA GLU A 357 -71.08 -43.70 89.71
C GLU A 357 -69.99 -43.02 90.53
N ALA A 358 -70.46 -42.26 91.51
CA ALA A 358 -69.76 -41.91 92.76
C ALA A 358 -69.81 -43.15 93.69
N LYS A 359 -69.06 -43.35 94.77
CA LYS A 359 -68.51 -42.46 95.80
C LYS A 359 -67.83 -43.36 96.84
N LEU A 360 -66.64 -42.99 97.34
CA LEU A 360 -66.07 -43.27 98.67
C LEU A 360 -64.56 -42.92 98.55
N GLN A 361 -63.93 -42.08 99.35
CA GLN A 361 -64.27 -41.65 100.69
C GLN A 361 -63.48 -40.36 100.98
N GLU A 362 -64.20 -39.44 101.59
CA GLU A 362 -63.74 -38.21 102.19
C GLU A 362 -62.78 -38.53 103.36
N ILE A 363 -61.77 -37.65 103.52
CA ILE A 363 -60.73 -37.55 104.57
C ILE A 363 -59.30 -37.76 104.02
N SER A 364 -58.91 -36.85 103.14
CA SER A 364 -57.49 -36.47 102.88
C SER A 364 -57.39 -35.08 102.23
N VAL A 365 -58.49 -34.32 102.17
CA VAL A 365 -58.74 -33.24 101.20
C VAL A 365 -58.18 -31.87 101.60
N GLU A 366 -57.60 -31.69 102.79
CA GLU A 366 -57.06 -30.37 103.19
C GLU A 366 -55.54 -30.28 103.32
N LYS A 367 -54.80 -31.40 103.21
CA LYS A 367 -53.32 -31.37 103.25
C LYS A 367 -52.67 -31.50 101.87
N SER A 368 -53.36 -32.04 100.86
CA SER A 368 -52.88 -32.15 99.48
C SER A 368 -53.14 -30.90 98.63
N ARG A 369 -54.20 -30.12 98.95
CA ARG A 369 -54.64 -28.97 98.13
C ARG A 369 -53.67 -27.79 98.13
N ALA A 370 -52.83 -27.63 99.17
CA ALA A 370 -51.79 -26.60 99.26
C ALA A 370 -50.46 -27.00 98.57
N GLN A 371 -50.21 -28.31 98.42
CA GLN A 371 -49.02 -28.84 97.74
C GLN A 371 -49.24 -28.98 96.22
N GLU A 372 -50.48 -29.24 95.79
CA GLU A 372 -50.88 -29.27 94.38
C GLU A 372 -50.99 -27.88 93.74
N THR A 373 -51.39 -26.85 94.50
CA THR A 373 -51.45 -25.46 94.00
C THR A 373 -50.06 -24.84 93.87
N LEU A 374 -49.13 -25.16 94.78
CA LEU A 374 -47.74 -24.70 94.68
C LEU A 374 -46.98 -25.42 93.55
N GLN A 375 -47.21 -26.73 93.35
CA GLN A 375 -46.62 -27.49 92.23
C GLN A 375 -47.23 -27.12 90.87
N LYS A 376 -48.53 -26.80 90.79
CA LYS A 376 -49.13 -26.29 89.53
C LYS A 376 -48.66 -24.87 89.20
N SER A 377 -48.47 -24.00 90.19
CA SER A 377 -47.89 -22.67 90.00
C SER A 377 -46.45 -22.75 89.50
N SER A 378 -45.60 -23.59 90.12
CA SER A 378 -44.20 -23.74 89.68
C SER A 378 -44.08 -24.46 88.32
N ALA A 379 -44.99 -25.39 88.00
CA ALA A 379 -45.03 -26.05 86.70
C ALA A 379 -45.50 -25.10 85.59
N LEU A 380 -46.51 -24.26 85.86
CA LEU A 380 -46.99 -23.23 84.93
C LEU A 380 -45.95 -22.12 84.74
N GLU A 381 -45.23 -21.72 85.78
CA GLU A 381 -44.10 -20.79 85.67
C GLU A 381 -42.95 -21.39 84.85
N GLY A 382 -42.63 -22.68 85.03
CA GLY A 382 -41.66 -23.39 84.20
C GLY A 382 -42.08 -23.52 82.73
N GLU A 383 -43.36 -23.83 82.46
CA GLU A 383 -43.91 -23.86 81.10
C GLU A 383 -43.94 -22.48 80.45
N LEU A 384 -44.28 -21.42 81.19
CA LEU A 384 -44.23 -20.04 80.72
C LEU A 384 -42.81 -19.59 80.38
N GLU A 385 -41.82 -19.98 81.18
CA GLU A 385 -40.42 -19.67 80.93
C GLU A 385 -39.88 -20.41 79.69
N ILE A 386 -40.27 -21.68 79.51
CA ILE A 386 -39.96 -22.47 78.30
C ILE A 386 -40.63 -21.88 77.06
N LEU A 387 -41.90 -21.47 77.16
CA LEU A 387 -42.64 -20.81 76.08
C LEU A 387 -42.03 -19.45 75.72
N ARG A 388 -41.59 -18.66 76.70
CA ARG A 388 -40.87 -17.40 76.47
C ARG A 388 -39.52 -17.65 75.80
N ALA A 389 -38.75 -18.63 76.26
CA ALA A 389 -37.48 -19.01 75.64
C ALA A 389 -37.69 -19.51 74.19
N ALA A 390 -38.75 -20.28 73.94
CA ALA A 390 -39.12 -20.72 72.59
C ALA A 390 -39.58 -19.56 71.71
N GLN A 391 -40.31 -18.58 72.26
CA GLN A 391 -40.74 -17.37 71.55
C GLN A 391 -39.55 -16.47 71.20
N GLU A 392 -38.58 -16.30 72.11
CA GLU A 392 -37.36 -15.53 71.87
C GLU A 392 -36.45 -16.23 70.85
N ALA A 393 -36.34 -17.57 70.91
CA ALA A 393 -35.65 -18.38 69.91
C ALA A 393 -36.31 -18.27 68.52
N ALA A 394 -37.63 -18.40 68.45
CA ALA A 394 -38.37 -18.22 67.19
C ALA A 394 -38.23 -16.80 66.64
N ARG A 395 -38.23 -15.77 67.50
CA ARG A 395 -38.04 -14.36 67.13
C ARG A 395 -36.64 -14.09 66.57
N THR A 396 -35.60 -14.67 67.18
CA THR A 396 -34.22 -14.55 66.69
C THR A 396 -34.04 -15.30 65.36
N GLU A 397 -34.65 -16.48 65.20
CA GLU A 397 -34.66 -17.21 63.94
C GLU A 397 -35.39 -16.44 62.82
N THR A 398 -36.53 -15.79 63.12
CA THR A 398 -37.22 -14.95 62.13
C THR A 398 -36.39 -13.73 61.72
N LEU A 399 -35.67 -13.11 62.66
CA LEU A 399 -34.77 -11.98 62.37
C LEU A 399 -33.58 -12.39 61.49
N THR A 400 -33.01 -13.57 61.74
CA THR A 400 -31.90 -14.10 60.93
C THR A 400 -32.35 -14.58 59.55
N LEU A 401 -33.57 -15.11 59.43
CA LEU A 401 -34.19 -15.43 58.14
C LEU A 401 -34.50 -14.16 57.34
N ALA A 402 -34.98 -13.09 57.98
CA ALA A 402 -35.24 -11.81 57.34
C ALA A 402 -33.95 -11.18 56.77
N SER A 403 -32.85 -11.18 57.53
CA SER A 403 -31.58 -10.67 57.04
C SER A 403 -30.98 -11.51 55.91
N ARG A 404 -31.17 -12.84 55.94
CA ARG A 404 -30.82 -13.72 54.81
C ARG A 404 -31.66 -13.44 53.58
N MET A 405 -32.96 -13.20 53.74
CA MET A 405 -33.82 -12.81 52.62
C MET A 405 -33.35 -11.51 51.99
N ASP A 406 -33.07 -10.48 52.79
CA ASP A 406 -32.57 -9.19 52.30
C ASP A 406 -31.25 -9.34 51.52
N TYR A 407 -30.32 -10.14 52.04
CA TYR A 407 -29.06 -10.45 51.36
C TYR A 407 -29.29 -11.11 50.00
N VAL A 408 -30.12 -12.16 49.95
CA VAL A 408 -30.43 -12.88 48.71
C VAL A 408 -31.17 -12.00 47.70
N THR A 409 -32.07 -11.11 48.15
CA THR A 409 -32.73 -10.16 47.24
C THR A 409 -31.76 -9.12 46.66
N ASN A 410 -30.79 -8.64 47.45
CA ASN A 410 -29.76 -7.74 46.95
C ASN A 410 -28.84 -8.46 45.95
N GLU A 411 -28.39 -9.68 46.25
CA GLU A 411 -27.57 -10.48 45.35
C GLU A 411 -28.31 -10.77 44.04
N LYS A 412 -29.60 -11.11 44.11
CA LYS A 412 -30.46 -11.28 42.93
C LYS A 412 -30.54 -9.99 42.08
N SER A 413 -30.72 -8.83 42.72
CA SER A 413 -30.80 -7.54 42.02
C SER A 413 -29.50 -7.21 41.28
N VAL A 414 -28.35 -7.48 41.90
CA VAL A 414 -27.03 -7.30 41.27
C VAL A 414 -26.88 -8.22 40.06
N LEU A 415 -27.21 -9.51 40.20
CA LEU A 415 -27.16 -10.48 39.10
C LEU A 415 -28.12 -10.13 37.95
N GLU A 416 -29.32 -9.62 38.25
CA GLU A 416 -30.26 -9.14 37.23
C GLU A 416 -29.71 -7.94 36.46
N SER A 417 -28.99 -7.03 37.13
CA SER A 417 -28.29 -5.91 36.48
C SER A 417 -27.16 -6.40 35.58
N GLU A 418 -26.30 -7.29 36.08
CA GLU A 418 -25.19 -7.85 35.29
C GLU A 418 -25.69 -8.62 34.06
N LEU A 419 -26.81 -9.36 34.20
CA LEU A 419 -27.45 -10.05 33.08
C LEU A 419 -27.96 -9.06 32.03
N GLN A 420 -28.57 -7.95 32.45
CA GLN A 420 -29.05 -6.92 31.55
C GLN A 420 -27.90 -6.24 30.79
N ASP A 421 -26.79 -5.96 31.48
CA ASP A 421 -25.58 -5.40 30.86
C ASP A 421 -24.97 -6.37 29.84
N LEU A 422 -24.89 -7.66 30.16
CA LEU A 422 -24.41 -8.70 29.24
C LEU A 422 -25.32 -8.85 28.01
N LEU A 423 -26.64 -8.76 28.19
CA LEU A 423 -27.59 -8.79 27.07
C LEU A 423 -27.44 -7.57 26.16
N SER A 424 -27.19 -6.39 26.72
CA SER A 424 -26.89 -5.18 25.95
C SER A 424 -25.60 -5.33 25.15
N GLN A 425 -24.52 -5.80 25.80
CA GLN A 425 -23.24 -6.06 25.13
C GLN A 425 -23.35 -7.08 24.01
N LYS A 426 -24.15 -8.13 24.21
CA LYS A 426 -24.44 -9.12 23.16
C LYS A 426 -25.14 -8.47 21.96
N GLY A 427 -26.15 -7.62 22.21
CA GLY A 427 -26.85 -6.88 21.16
C GLY A 427 -25.91 -6.01 20.33
N ASP A 428 -25.00 -5.28 20.99
CA ASP A 428 -23.99 -4.45 20.32
C ASP A 428 -23.01 -5.29 19.50
N LEU A 429 -22.57 -6.44 20.02
CA LEU A 429 -21.70 -7.38 19.28
C LEU A 429 -22.41 -7.97 18.06
N ASP A 430 -23.69 -8.32 18.16
CA ASP A 430 -24.49 -8.85 17.05
C ASP A 430 -24.70 -7.80 15.94
N VAL A 431 -24.76 -6.51 16.28
CA VAL A 431 -24.79 -5.41 15.30
C VAL A 431 -23.42 -5.26 14.65
N ARG A 432 -22.33 -5.21 15.43
CA ARG A 432 -20.96 -5.10 14.91
C ARG A 432 -20.57 -6.26 14.00
N LEU A 433 -21.04 -7.47 14.31
CA LEU A 433 -20.82 -8.66 13.48
C LEU A 433 -21.49 -8.50 12.12
N ARG A 434 -22.78 -8.09 12.09
CA ARG A 434 -23.50 -7.83 10.84
C ARG A 434 -22.85 -6.74 10.00
N GLU A 435 -22.42 -5.64 10.63
CA GLU A 435 -21.69 -4.58 9.92
C GLU A 435 -20.36 -5.08 9.33
N ALA A 436 -19.65 -5.98 10.02
CA ALA A 436 -18.42 -6.58 9.51
C ALA A 436 -18.69 -7.53 8.35
N GLU A 437 -19.75 -8.34 8.42
CA GLU A 437 -20.18 -9.24 7.34
C GLU A 437 -20.60 -8.46 6.08
N ASP A 438 -21.32 -7.34 6.24
CA ASP A 438 -21.73 -6.49 5.13
C ASP A 438 -20.52 -5.80 4.47
N LYS A 439 -19.58 -5.28 5.27
CA LYS A 439 -18.30 -4.74 4.77
C LYS A 439 -17.47 -5.80 4.05
N TYR A 440 -17.44 -7.03 4.55
CA TYR A 440 -16.74 -8.13 3.89
C TYR A 440 -17.37 -8.46 2.53
N ARG A 441 -18.71 -8.48 2.45
CA ARG A 441 -19.45 -8.70 1.20
C ARG A 441 -19.18 -7.60 0.18
N GLU A 442 -19.15 -6.34 0.61
CA GLU A 442 -18.80 -5.19 -0.24
C GLU A 442 -17.34 -5.28 -0.74
N LEU A 443 -16.40 -5.66 0.13
CA LEU A 443 -15.00 -5.86 -0.25
C LEU A 443 -14.85 -6.98 -1.29
N LEU A 444 -15.64 -8.06 -1.18
CA LEU A 444 -15.60 -9.16 -2.15
C LEU A 444 -16.17 -8.72 -3.52
N LEU A 445 -17.23 -7.91 -3.53
CA LEU A 445 -17.79 -7.34 -4.76
C LEU A 445 -16.79 -6.41 -5.45
N THR A 446 -16.18 -5.49 -4.70
CA THR A 446 -15.17 -4.55 -5.24
C THR A 446 -13.93 -5.28 -5.75
N LYS A 447 -13.48 -6.34 -5.07
CA LYS A 447 -12.39 -7.21 -5.55
C LYS A 447 -12.74 -7.86 -6.90
N ASN A 448 -13.92 -8.47 -7.02
CA ASN A 448 -14.35 -9.09 -8.28
C ASN A 448 -14.48 -8.07 -9.42
N GLU A 449 -14.98 -6.87 -9.13
CA GLU A 449 -15.03 -5.78 -10.11
C GLU A 449 -13.63 -5.37 -10.60
N PHE A 450 -12.66 -5.29 -9.68
CA PHE A 450 -11.29 -4.96 -10.02
C PHE A 450 -10.64 -6.05 -10.88
N GLU A 451 -10.81 -7.32 -10.52
CA GLU A 451 -10.32 -8.45 -11.32
C GLU A 451 -10.92 -8.47 -12.73
N ASN A 452 -12.22 -8.21 -12.85
CA ASN A 452 -12.89 -8.10 -14.16
C ASN A 452 -12.36 -6.93 -15.00
N LYS A 453 -12.11 -5.77 -14.38
CA LYS A 453 -11.49 -4.61 -15.05
C LYS A 453 -10.08 -4.95 -15.54
N LEU A 454 -9.30 -5.67 -14.75
CA LEU A 454 -7.93 -6.06 -15.09
C LEU A 454 -7.91 -7.05 -16.27
N HIS A 455 -8.79 -8.05 -16.27
CA HIS A 455 -8.97 -8.97 -17.40
C HIS A 455 -9.41 -8.25 -18.68
N ARG A 456 -10.30 -7.26 -18.56
CA ARG A 456 -10.71 -6.43 -19.71
C ARG A 456 -9.54 -5.60 -20.27
N LEU A 457 -8.68 -5.08 -19.40
CA LEU A 457 -7.49 -4.34 -19.81
C LEU A 457 -6.51 -5.25 -20.56
N LEU A 458 -6.28 -6.47 -20.07
CA LEU A 458 -5.47 -7.48 -20.77
C LEU A 458 -6.05 -7.79 -22.16
N GLY A 459 -7.36 -8.01 -22.26
CA GLY A 459 -8.03 -8.22 -23.55
C GLY A 459 -7.85 -7.04 -24.53
N THR A 460 -7.83 -5.82 -24.01
CA THR A 460 -7.57 -4.60 -24.80
C THR A 460 -6.11 -4.53 -25.26
N CYS A 461 -5.16 -4.90 -24.40
CA CYS A 461 -3.75 -4.98 -24.75
C CYS A 461 -3.48 -6.02 -25.85
N LEU A 462 -4.04 -7.23 -25.71
CA LEU A 462 -3.96 -8.28 -26.73
C LEU A 462 -4.55 -7.82 -28.06
N SER A 463 -5.69 -7.13 -28.03
CA SER A 463 -6.29 -6.56 -29.24
C SER A 463 -5.43 -5.47 -29.89
N GLY A 464 -4.75 -4.65 -29.08
CA GLY A 464 -3.82 -3.63 -29.57
C GLY A 464 -2.58 -4.25 -30.22
N ALA A 465 -2.02 -5.29 -29.59
CA ALA A 465 -0.93 -6.09 -30.16
C ALA A 465 -1.33 -6.75 -31.48
N GLU A 466 -2.55 -7.33 -31.54
CA GLU A 466 -3.12 -7.94 -32.76
C GLU A 466 -3.18 -6.90 -33.88
N ALA A 467 -3.69 -5.70 -33.59
CA ALA A 467 -3.80 -4.61 -34.55
C ALA A 467 -2.44 -4.09 -35.06
N ILE A 468 -1.42 -4.03 -34.20
CA ILE A 468 -0.06 -3.62 -34.58
C ILE A 468 0.52 -4.61 -35.61
N VAL A 469 0.48 -5.90 -35.31
CA VAL A 469 1.03 -6.93 -36.21
C VAL A 469 0.22 -7.00 -37.50
N GLN A 470 -1.11 -6.96 -37.41
CA GLN A 470 -1.99 -6.97 -38.57
C GLN A 470 -1.71 -5.79 -39.51
N LYS A 471 -1.55 -4.57 -38.94
CA LYS A 471 -1.18 -3.39 -39.71
C LYS A 471 0.18 -3.57 -40.38
N SER A 472 1.17 -4.16 -39.71
CA SER A 472 2.47 -4.40 -40.33
C SER A 472 2.43 -5.40 -41.48
N ILE A 473 1.52 -6.39 -41.44
CA ILE A 473 1.27 -7.28 -42.60
C ILE A 473 0.73 -6.45 -43.78
N GLU A 474 -0.23 -5.55 -43.53
CA GLU A 474 -0.76 -4.66 -44.58
C GLU A 474 0.28 -3.67 -45.10
N ASP A 475 1.14 -3.14 -44.22
CA ASP A 475 2.22 -2.22 -44.58
C ASP A 475 3.27 -2.89 -45.49
N VAL A 476 3.50 -4.21 -45.36
CA VAL A 476 4.41 -4.96 -46.26
C VAL A 476 3.95 -4.88 -47.73
N ASP A 477 2.65 -4.83 -47.98
CA ASP A 477 2.05 -4.67 -49.31
C ASP A 477 2.12 -3.22 -49.84
N ASN A 478 2.53 -2.26 -49.01
CA ASN A 478 2.60 -0.86 -49.41
C ASN A 478 3.69 -0.65 -50.49
N PRO A 479 3.33 -0.17 -51.70
CA PRO A 479 4.29 0.07 -52.78
C PRO A 479 5.43 1.05 -52.39
N ALA A 480 5.21 1.91 -51.40
CA ALA A 480 6.23 2.81 -50.88
C ALA A 480 7.45 2.05 -50.30
N LEU A 481 7.25 0.81 -49.84
CA LEU A 481 8.33 -0.02 -49.28
C LEU A 481 9.20 -0.70 -50.36
N SER A 482 8.79 -0.71 -51.63
CA SER A 482 9.57 -1.35 -52.71
C SER A 482 10.96 -0.73 -52.93
N ALA A 483 11.15 0.53 -52.55
CA ALA A 483 12.45 1.21 -52.61
C ALA A 483 13.32 0.99 -51.36
N VAL A 484 12.76 0.47 -50.28
CA VAL A 484 13.45 0.29 -49.00
C VAL A 484 14.28 -0.99 -49.05
N LYS A 485 15.54 -0.90 -48.59
CA LYS A 485 16.47 -2.03 -48.57
C LYS A 485 17.03 -2.23 -47.17
N CYS A 486 17.22 -3.49 -46.78
CA CYS A 486 17.76 -3.87 -45.47
C CYS A 486 18.77 -5.01 -45.64
N SER A 487 19.98 -4.86 -45.12
CA SER A 487 21.02 -5.88 -45.28
C SER A 487 20.57 -7.22 -44.68
N PRO A 488 20.79 -8.34 -45.40
CA PRO A 488 20.41 -9.67 -44.92
C PRO A 488 21.00 -10.00 -43.54
N ASP A 489 22.26 -9.60 -43.29
CA ASP A 489 22.92 -9.81 -42.00
C ASP A 489 22.23 -9.08 -40.84
N TYR A 490 21.80 -7.83 -41.06
CA TYR A 490 21.07 -7.09 -40.04
C TYR A 490 19.71 -7.72 -39.78
N PHE A 491 18.96 -8.04 -40.84
CA PHE A 491 17.66 -8.67 -40.69
C PHE A 491 17.76 -10.01 -39.93
N ARG A 492 18.77 -10.81 -40.26
CA ARG A 492 19.03 -12.07 -39.58
C ARG A 492 19.36 -11.90 -38.10
N SER A 493 20.05 -10.83 -37.72
CA SER A 493 20.32 -10.52 -36.31
C SER A 493 19.05 -10.29 -35.47
N LEU A 494 17.90 -10.05 -36.12
CA LEU A 494 16.60 -9.88 -35.47
C LEU A 494 15.85 -11.21 -35.24
N THR A 495 16.25 -12.31 -35.90
CA THR A 495 15.57 -13.62 -35.82
C THR A 495 15.60 -14.20 -34.39
N GLU A 496 16.76 -14.17 -33.73
CA GLU A 496 16.92 -14.73 -32.38
C GLU A 496 16.12 -13.92 -31.33
N PRO A 497 16.22 -12.57 -31.26
CA PRO A 497 15.38 -11.77 -30.35
C PRO A 497 13.88 -12.02 -30.50
N VAL A 498 13.37 -12.16 -31.74
CA VAL A 498 11.95 -12.46 -31.99
C VAL A 498 11.58 -13.84 -31.46
N SER A 499 12.45 -14.84 -31.65
CA SER A 499 12.23 -16.20 -31.16
C SER A 499 12.21 -16.26 -29.63
N THR A 500 13.09 -15.54 -28.96
CA THR A 500 13.12 -15.44 -27.49
C THR A 500 11.86 -14.77 -26.94
N LEU A 501 11.40 -13.68 -27.56
CA LEU A 501 10.18 -12.99 -27.14
C LEU A 501 8.93 -13.88 -27.30
N LEU A 502 8.90 -14.75 -28.30
CA LEU A 502 7.84 -15.74 -28.47
C LEU A 502 7.81 -16.77 -27.32
N ASP A 503 8.99 -17.21 -26.84
CA ASP A 503 9.10 -18.11 -25.66
C ASP A 503 8.72 -17.41 -24.35
N GLU A 504 9.07 -16.13 -24.21
CA GLU A 504 8.67 -15.32 -23.05
C GLU A 504 7.15 -15.13 -23.00
N VAL A 505 6.50 -14.93 -24.15
CA VAL A 505 5.03 -14.86 -24.24
C VAL A 505 4.40 -16.19 -23.86
N ASP A 506 4.93 -17.32 -24.33
CA ASP A 506 4.43 -18.66 -23.96
C ASP A 506 4.52 -18.89 -22.45
N SER A 507 5.69 -18.60 -21.86
CA SER A 507 5.96 -18.77 -20.43
C SER A 507 5.06 -17.87 -19.57
N SER A 508 4.94 -16.59 -19.94
CA SER A 508 4.10 -15.64 -19.21
C SER A 508 2.61 -15.94 -19.34
N PHE A 509 2.16 -16.44 -20.50
CA PHE A 509 0.78 -16.88 -20.70
C PHE A 509 0.46 -18.15 -19.91
N HIS A 510 1.37 -19.12 -19.88
CA HIS A 510 1.22 -20.32 -19.05
C HIS A 510 1.05 -19.96 -17.57
N ASN A 511 1.88 -19.05 -17.06
CA ASN A 511 1.78 -18.58 -15.68
C ASN A 511 0.43 -17.91 -15.39
N PHE A 512 -0.05 -17.04 -16.29
CA PHE A 512 -1.37 -16.42 -16.19
C PHE A 512 -2.54 -17.42 -16.25
N ASN A 513 -2.43 -18.46 -17.07
CA ASN A 513 -3.46 -19.48 -17.20
C ASN A 513 -3.50 -20.42 -15.98
N SER A 514 -2.33 -20.69 -15.36
CA SER A 514 -2.23 -21.49 -14.13
C SER A 514 -2.68 -20.72 -12.88
N ASP A 515 -2.39 -19.42 -12.83
CA ASP A 515 -2.74 -18.53 -11.74
C ASP A 515 -3.25 -17.20 -12.31
N SER A 516 -4.58 -17.01 -12.27
CA SER A 516 -5.25 -15.79 -12.73
C SER A 516 -5.15 -14.62 -11.75
N SER A 517 -4.15 -14.64 -10.85
CA SER A 517 -3.86 -13.55 -9.95
C SER A 517 -3.42 -12.28 -10.69
N SER A 518 -3.59 -11.13 -10.03
CA SER A 518 -3.23 -9.83 -10.63
C SER A 518 -1.74 -9.69 -10.93
N SER A 519 -0.87 -10.46 -10.27
CA SER A 519 0.59 -10.40 -10.43
C SER A 519 1.09 -11.04 -11.72
N THR A 520 0.34 -11.97 -12.32
CA THR A 520 0.74 -12.66 -13.56
C THR A 520 0.38 -11.87 -14.83
N ILE A 521 -0.53 -10.89 -14.72
CA ILE A 521 -0.98 -10.07 -15.85
C ILE A 521 0.08 -9.07 -16.32
N GLU A 522 0.83 -8.46 -15.41
CA GLU A 522 1.84 -7.45 -15.78
C GLU A 522 3.00 -8.04 -16.62
N PRO A 523 3.63 -9.17 -16.25
CA PRO A 523 4.61 -9.84 -17.09
C PRO A 523 4.08 -10.18 -18.48
N LEU A 524 2.83 -10.66 -18.56
CA LEU A 524 2.17 -11.02 -19.83
C LEU A 524 1.93 -9.79 -20.72
N VAL A 525 1.44 -8.69 -20.16
CA VAL A 525 1.24 -7.43 -20.91
C VAL A 525 2.57 -6.92 -21.49
N ARG A 526 3.65 -7.01 -20.70
CA ARG A 526 4.99 -6.60 -21.13
C ARG A 526 5.52 -7.47 -22.28
N SER A 527 5.49 -8.79 -22.13
CA SER A 527 5.99 -9.73 -23.15
C SER A 527 5.21 -9.60 -24.46
N VAL A 528 3.87 -9.52 -24.39
CA VAL A 528 2.98 -9.32 -25.55
C VAL A 528 3.30 -8.02 -26.29
N GLY A 529 3.45 -6.91 -25.56
CA GLY A 529 3.76 -5.61 -26.16
C GLY A 529 5.12 -5.59 -26.87
N GLN A 530 6.15 -6.18 -26.24
CA GLN A 530 7.49 -6.29 -26.82
C GLN A 530 7.51 -7.22 -28.04
N MET A 531 6.84 -8.38 -27.95
CA MET A 531 6.70 -9.33 -29.06
C MET A 531 6.01 -8.67 -30.27
N ALA A 532 4.88 -7.98 -30.06
CA ALA A 532 4.14 -7.34 -31.15
C ALA A 532 4.97 -6.26 -31.86
N HIS A 533 5.70 -5.43 -31.11
CA HIS A 533 6.57 -4.42 -31.68
C HIS A 533 7.75 -5.03 -32.45
N SER A 534 8.42 -6.02 -31.88
CA SER A 534 9.55 -6.70 -32.53
C SER A 534 9.12 -7.43 -33.80
N LEU A 535 7.97 -8.11 -33.78
CA LEU A 535 7.40 -8.75 -34.96
C LEU A 535 7.03 -7.74 -36.04
N ALA A 536 6.38 -6.63 -35.68
CA ALA A 536 6.07 -5.55 -36.62
C ALA A 536 7.32 -5.07 -37.36
N ASN A 537 8.40 -4.78 -36.63
CA ASN A 537 9.68 -4.39 -37.25
C ASN A 537 10.27 -5.52 -38.10
N TYR A 538 10.21 -6.76 -37.62
CA TYR A 538 10.71 -7.94 -38.35
C TYR A 538 10.03 -8.08 -39.72
N LEU A 539 8.71 -7.90 -39.80
CA LEU A 539 7.96 -7.95 -41.07
C LEU A 539 8.43 -6.89 -42.07
N ILE A 540 8.58 -5.64 -41.62
CA ILE A 540 9.03 -4.53 -42.46
C ILE A 540 10.48 -4.75 -42.93
N HIS A 541 11.36 -5.24 -42.05
CA HIS A 541 12.73 -5.58 -42.42
C HIS A 541 12.78 -6.78 -43.37
N GLY A 542 11.91 -7.78 -43.20
CA GLY A 542 11.78 -8.89 -44.14
C GLY A 542 11.41 -8.44 -45.54
N LYS A 543 10.45 -7.51 -45.67
CA LYS A 543 10.13 -6.86 -46.94
C LYS A 543 11.32 -6.10 -47.52
N ALA A 544 11.98 -5.27 -46.71
CA ALA A 544 13.15 -4.51 -47.15
C ALA A 544 14.32 -5.43 -47.59
N THR A 545 14.50 -6.59 -46.96
CA THR A 545 15.51 -7.58 -47.34
C THR A 545 15.10 -8.34 -48.60
N SER A 546 13.82 -8.63 -48.80
CA SER A 546 13.32 -9.25 -50.04
C SER A 546 13.65 -8.41 -51.29
N ASN A 547 13.60 -7.08 -51.17
CA ASN A 547 13.93 -6.13 -52.24
C ASN A 547 15.43 -6.14 -52.65
N ILE A 548 16.30 -6.79 -51.87
CA ILE A 548 17.72 -6.96 -52.23
C ILE A 548 17.94 -8.17 -53.14
N SER A 549 17.00 -9.12 -53.15
CA SER A 549 17.13 -10.33 -53.95
C SER A 549 17.30 -10.00 -55.44
N PRO A 550 18.34 -10.54 -56.11
CA PRO A 550 18.49 -10.40 -57.56
C PRO A 550 17.44 -11.21 -58.34
N ASP A 551 16.81 -12.17 -57.65
CA ASP A 551 15.75 -13.04 -58.16
C ASP A 551 14.41 -12.61 -57.52
N ILE A 552 13.51 -12.09 -58.35
CA ILE A 552 12.23 -11.53 -57.92
C ILE A 552 11.37 -12.62 -57.26
N GLU A 553 11.29 -13.81 -57.85
CA GLU A 553 10.47 -14.92 -57.31
C GLU A 553 10.99 -15.35 -55.93
N PHE A 554 12.32 -15.35 -55.75
CA PHE A 554 12.92 -15.67 -54.46
C PHE A 554 12.69 -14.56 -53.42
N GLY A 555 12.69 -13.29 -53.83
CA GLY A 555 12.31 -12.17 -52.97
C GLY A 555 10.86 -12.28 -52.50
N GLU A 556 9.93 -12.53 -53.43
CA GLU A 556 8.51 -12.75 -53.14
C GLU A 556 8.31 -13.94 -52.17
N SER A 557 9.11 -15.01 -52.32
CA SER A 557 9.08 -16.13 -51.36
C SER A 557 9.48 -15.71 -49.94
N ILE A 558 10.45 -14.81 -49.76
CA ILE A 558 10.84 -14.31 -48.42
C ILE A 558 9.71 -13.46 -47.83
N GLU A 559 9.13 -12.59 -48.65
CA GLU A 559 8.01 -11.73 -48.26
C GLU A 559 6.81 -12.55 -47.79
N GLU A 560 6.42 -13.57 -48.56
CA GLU A 560 5.27 -14.43 -48.25
C GLU A 560 5.46 -15.15 -46.92
N VAL A 561 6.64 -15.75 -46.68
CA VAL A 561 6.92 -16.43 -45.41
C VAL A 561 6.93 -15.43 -44.24
N CYS A 562 7.39 -14.20 -44.45
CA CYS A 562 7.29 -13.14 -43.43
C CYS A 562 5.82 -12.82 -43.12
N LYS A 563 4.95 -12.61 -44.12
CA LYS A 563 3.50 -12.40 -43.89
C LYS A 563 2.86 -13.56 -43.14
N LEU A 564 3.29 -14.79 -43.44
CA LEU A 564 2.87 -15.96 -42.68
C LEU A 564 3.32 -15.86 -41.22
N VAL A 565 4.57 -15.46 -40.89
CA VAL A 565 4.99 -15.22 -39.49
C VAL A 565 4.00 -14.27 -38.78
N GLY A 566 3.66 -13.14 -39.41
CA GLY A 566 2.68 -12.19 -38.89
C GLY A 566 1.30 -12.84 -38.67
N SER A 567 0.85 -13.65 -39.62
CA SER A 567 -0.45 -14.33 -39.55
C SER A 567 -0.54 -15.35 -38.42
N ASP A 568 0.56 -16.05 -38.10
CA ASP A 568 0.62 -16.93 -36.93
C ASP A 568 0.58 -16.13 -35.64
N ALA A 569 1.31 -15.02 -35.57
CA ALA A 569 1.30 -14.15 -34.40
C ALA A 569 -0.09 -13.51 -34.14
N VAL A 570 -0.81 -13.13 -35.19
CA VAL A 570 -2.21 -12.67 -35.09
C VAL A 570 -3.11 -13.79 -34.55
N THR A 571 -2.93 -15.02 -35.03
CA THR A 571 -3.69 -16.18 -34.56
C THR A 571 -3.39 -16.50 -33.09
N LEU A 572 -2.11 -16.45 -32.71
CA LEU A 572 -1.63 -16.56 -31.32
C LEU A 572 -2.34 -15.55 -30.42
N LEU A 573 -2.26 -14.25 -30.75
CA LEU A 573 -2.86 -13.17 -29.95
C LEU A 573 -4.38 -13.30 -29.83
N ARG A 574 -5.05 -13.76 -30.89
CA ARG A 574 -6.49 -14.02 -30.89
C ARG A 574 -6.87 -15.20 -29.99
N ASN A 575 -6.09 -16.27 -30.01
CA ASN A 575 -6.31 -17.44 -29.16
C ASN A 575 -5.98 -17.16 -27.69
N MET A 576 -4.99 -16.31 -27.39
CA MET A 576 -4.71 -15.85 -26.02
C MET A 576 -5.87 -15.04 -25.42
N ARG A 577 -6.67 -14.35 -26.24
CA ARG A 577 -7.85 -13.59 -25.80
C ARG A 577 -9.03 -14.51 -25.47
N ASP A 578 -9.11 -15.67 -26.12
CA ASP A 578 -10.21 -16.62 -25.96
C ASP A 578 -9.82 -17.73 -24.98
N LYS A 579 -10.35 -17.67 -23.75
CA LYS A 579 -10.08 -18.67 -22.70
C LYS A 579 -10.36 -20.11 -23.16
N SER A 580 -11.27 -20.32 -24.12
CA SER A 580 -11.57 -21.66 -24.64
C SER A 580 -10.44 -22.25 -25.49
N LYS A 581 -9.56 -21.39 -26.03
CA LYS A 581 -8.45 -21.75 -26.92
C LYS A 581 -7.08 -21.61 -26.25
N ALA A 582 -7.04 -21.45 -24.93
CA ALA A 582 -5.79 -21.32 -24.18
C ALA A 582 -4.84 -22.53 -24.38
N ALA A 583 -5.38 -23.72 -24.63
CA ALA A 583 -4.59 -24.93 -24.92
C ALA A 583 -3.86 -24.89 -26.27
N ASP A 584 -4.32 -24.08 -27.22
CA ASP A 584 -3.72 -23.99 -28.56
C ASP A 584 -2.52 -23.04 -28.59
N VAL A 585 -2.38 -22.17 -27.58
CA VAL A 585 -1.37 -21.10 -27.53
C VAL A 585 0.07 -21.62 -27.70
N PRO A 586 0.53 -22.67 -26.98
CA PRO A 586 1.88 -23.22 -27.18
C PRO A 586 2.10 -23.73 -28.62
N GLY A 587 1.04 -24.30 -29.23
CA GLY A 587 1.07 -24.73 -30.62
C GLY A 587 1.21 -23.55 -31.60
N ASN A 588 0.54 -22.43 -31.32
CA ASN A 588 0.66 -21.21 -32.12
C ASN A 588 2.04 -20.57 -31.98
N VAL A 589 2.64 -20.57 -30.78
CA VAL A 589 4.01 -20.11 -30.55
C VAL A 589 5.00 -20.96 -31.35
N ALA A 590 4.87 -22.29 -31.28
CA ALA A 590 5.72 -23.20 -32.03
C ALA A 590 5.59 -23.00 -33.55
N ALA A 591 4.39 -22.77 -34.06
CA ALA A 591 4.14 -22.47 -35.47
C ALA A 591 4.84 -21.16 -35.91
N ALA A 592 4.68 -20.09 -35.13
CA ALA A 592 5.32 -18.80 -35.40
C ALA A 592 6.86 -18.94 -35.43
N LYS A 593 7.44 -19.63 -34.44
CA LYS A 593 8.88 -19.90 -34.39
C LYS A 593 9.37 -20.75 -35.57
N ALA A 594 8.61 -21.77 -35.95
CA ALA A 594 8.94 -22.58 -37.12
C ALA A 594 8.98 -21.73 -38.39
N ARG A 595 8.06 -20.77 -38.55
CA ARG A 595 8.06 -19.83 -39.67
C ARG A 595 9.22 -18.84 -39.62
N VAL A 596 9.57 -18.32 -38.44
CA VAL A 596 10.77 -17.49 -38.24
C VAL A 596 12.04 -18.27 -38.65
N GLY A 597 12.14 -19.55 -38.29
CA GLY A 597 13.24 -20.41 -38.72
C GLY A 597 13.27 -20.67 -40.25
N GLN A 598 12.11 -20.74 -40.90
CA GLN A 598 12.04 -20.80 -42.36
C GLN A 598 12.54 -19.52 -43.02
N VAL A 599 12.20 -18.35 -42.46
CA VAL A 599 12.74 -17.05 -42.92
C VAL A 599 14.26 -17.03 -42.78
N ASP A 600 14.81 -17.43 -41.63
CA ASP A 600 16.26 -17.49 -41.41
C ASP A 600 16.98 -18.33 -42.47
N ALA A 601 16.43 -19.51 -42.79
CA ALA A 601 16.98 -20.40 -43.81
C ALA A 601 16.91 -19.80 -45.23
N LEU A 602 15.89 -19.00 -45.55
CA LEU A 602 15.80 -18.28 -46.82
C LEU A 602 16.80 -17.12 -46.88
N VAL A 603 16.95 -16.37 -45.79
CA VAL A 603 17.91 -15.27 -45.68
C VAL A 603 19.36 -15.77 -45.77
N GLU A 604 19.67 -16.93 -45.18
CA GLU A 604 20.96 -17.62 -45.39
C GLU A 604 21.25 -17.93 -46.85
N LYS A 605 20.26 -18.47 -47.56
CA LYS A 605 20.38 -18.73 -49.00
C LYS A 605 20.55 -17.43 -49.79
N LEU A 606 19.87 -16.35 -49.39
CA LEU A 606 20.05 -15.02 -49.99
C LEU A 606 21.48 -14.52 -49.81
N MET A 607 22.02 -14.60 -48.59
CA MET A 607 23.40 -14.17 -48.28
C MET A 607 24.42 -14.95 -49.11
N ALA A 608 24.27 -16.28 -49.19
CA ALA A 608 25.15 -17.11 -50.02
C ALA A 608 25.10 -16.75 -51.52
N ARG A 609 23.96 -16.25 -52.02
CA ARG A 609 23.82 -15.76 -53.41
C ARG A 609 24.42 -14.37 -53.61
N LEU A 610 24.44 -13.52 -52.57
CA LEU A 610 24.95 -12.15 -52.63
C LEU A 610 26.46 -12.05 -52.39
N GLN A 611 27.03 -12.92 -51.54
CA GLN A 611 28.46 -12.98 -51.22
C GLN A 611 29.31 -13.62 -52.34
N GLY A 612 29.28 -13.11 -53.58
CA GLY A 612 30.31 -13.49 -54.57
C GLY A 612 31.74 -13.42 -53.98
N ASP A 613 32.69 -14.19 -54.54
CA ASP A 613 34.04 -14.62 -54.05
C ASP A 613 34.92 -13.68 -53.19
N THR A 614 34.55 -12.42 -52.94
CA THR A 614 35.28 -11.46 -52.12
C THR A 614 34.78 -11.41 -50.68
N LYS A 615 35.45 -12.16 -49.80
CA LYS A 615 35.46 -11.89 -48.36
C LYS A 615 36.39 -10.73 -48.06
N GLU A 616 35.94 -9.50 -48.29
CA GLU A 616 36.63 -8.34 -47.73
C GLU A 616 36.34 -8.29 -46.23
N ILE A 617 37.39 -8.19 -45.43
CA ILE A 617 37.29 -8.13 -43.98
C ILE A 617 36.74 -6.75 -43.63
N ILE A 618 35.51 -6.69 -43.11
CA ILE A 618 34.81 -5.44 -42.75
C ILE A 618 35.67 -4.55 -41.84
N GLY A 619 36.52 -5.14 -40.99
CA GLY A 619 37.47 -4.40 -40.16
C GLY A 619 38.46 -3.56 -40.97
N ASP A 620 39.05 -4.14 -42.01
CA ASP A 620 40.04 -3.48 -42.87
C ASP A 620 39.39 -2.34 -43.67
N LEU A 621 38.17 -2.57 -44.17
CA LEU A 621 37.35 -1.53 -44.85
C LEU A 621 37.02 -0.33 -43.94
N VAL A 622 36.70 -0.61 -42.67
CA VAL A 622 36.40 0.46 -41.69
C VAL A 622 37.65 1.24 -41.33
N GLU A 623 38.79 0.56 -41.16
CA GLU A 623 40.08 1.23 -40.92
C GLU A 623 40.51 2.08 -42.13
N ASP A 624 40.38 1.55 -43.34
CA ASP A 624 40.68 2.27 -44.58
C ASP A 624 39.80 3.51 -44.75
N GLU A 625 38.49 3.40 -44.47
CA GLU A 625 37.61 4.57 -44.58
C GLU A 625 37.79 5.59 -43.45
N LEU A 626 38.15 5.15 -42.24
CA LEU A 626 38.54 6.08 -41.18
C LEU A 626 39.82 6.84 -41.54
N ALA A 627 40.80 6.16 -42.13
CA ALA A 627 42.04 6.79 -42.58
C ALA A 627 41.80 7.76 -43.76
N SER A 628 40.92 7.38 -44.70
CA SER A 628 40.46 8.22 -45.80
C SER A 628 39.75 9.48 -45.28
N MET A 629 38.85 9.33 -44.31
CA MET A 629 38.14 10.43 -43.67
C MET A 629 39.10 11.39 -42.93
N ASP A 630 40.08 10.85 -42.18
CA ASP A 630 41.12 11.65 -41.50
C ASP A 630 41.87 12.54 -42.51
N LYS A 631 42.28 11.96 -43.64
CA LYS A 631 42.97 12.67 -44.71
C LYS A 631 42.09 13.76 -45.33
N ALA A 632 40.83 13.47 -45.60
CA ALA A 632 39.88 14.44 -46.17
C ALA A 632 39.65 15.64 -45.22
N ILE A 633 39.57 15.40 -43.91
CA ILE A 633 39.42 16.44 -42.89
C ILE A 633 40.69 17.31 -42.80
N GLU A 634 41.87 16.71 -42.87
CA GLU A 634 43.13 17.44 -42.87
C GLU A 634 43.30 18.31 -44.13
N GLU A 635 42.96 17.78 -45.31
CA GLU A 635 42.97 18.56 -46.54
C GLU A 635 41.96 19.72 -46.50
N ALA A 636 40.76 19.50 -45.94
CA ALA A 636 39.75 20.55 -45.78
C ALA A 636 40.21 21.65 -44.81
N ALA A 637 40.87 21.29 -43.70
CA ALA A 637 41.42 22.24 -42.74
C ALA A 637 42.51 23.11 -43.40
N ASN A 638 43.43 22.50 -44.16
CA ASN A 638 44.48 23.22 -44.88
C ASN A 638 43.88 24.18 -45.94
N ARG A 639 42.83 23.77 -46.65
CA ARG A 639 42.14 24.64 -47.62
C ARG A 639 41.48 25.86 -46.97
N ILE A 640 40.95 25.71 -45.75
CA ILE A 640 40.35 26.82 -44.99
C ILE A 640 41.44 27.80 -44.54
N GLU A 641 42.58 27.32 -44.05
CA GLU A 641 43.71 28.18 -43.69
C GLU A 641 44.28 28.95 -44.90
N ASP A 642 44.40 28.29 -46.04
CA ASP A 642 44.84 28.94 -47.29
C ASP A 642 43.83 29.99 -47.78
N MET A 643 42.53 29.74 -47.61
CA MET A 643 41.48 30.72 -47.92
C MET A 643 41.57 31.94 -46.98
N LEU A 644 41.89 31.73 -45.70
CA LEU A 644 42.10 32.78 -44.69
C LEU A 644 43.26 33.70 -45.08
N ARG A 645 44.39 33.10 -45.49
CA ARG A 645 45.55 33.85 -45.96
C ARG A 645 45.24 34.69 -47.20
N LYS A 646 44.42 34.16 -48.12
CA LYS A 646 44.02 34.87 -49.34
C LYS A 646 43.02 36.00 -49.06
N SER A 647 42.03 35.80 -48.19
CA SER A 647 41.07 36.87 -47.84
C SER A 647 41.75 38.01 -47.08
N ARG A 648 42.70 37.71 -46.17
CA ARG A 648 43.55 38.72 -45.51
C ARG A 648 44.39 39.56 -46.47
N ALA A 649 44.78 39.00 -47.61
CA ALA A 649 45.57 39.71 -48.61
C ALA A 649 44.73 40.55 -49.58
N ALA A 650 43.45 40.24 -49.74
CA ALA A 650 42.59 40.80 -50.79
C ALA A 650 41.51 41.77 -50.26
N ASP A 651 41.01 41.55 -49.04
CA ASP A 651 39.90 42.31 -48.47
C ASP A 651 40.37 43.28 -47.36
N SER A 652 39.78 44.46 -47.26
CA SER A 652 40.05 45.43 -46.18
C SER A 652 38.77 46.03 -45.60
N GLY A 653 38.84 46.51 -44.35
CA GLY A 653 37.72 47.08 -43.63
C GLY A 653 36.71 46.04 -43.12
N ILE A 654 35.43 46.41 -43.08
CA ILE A 654 34.35 45.61 -42.45
C ILE A 654 34.17 44.22 -43.11
N LYS A 655 34.47 44.10 -44.42
CA LYS A 655 34.41 42.79 -45.11
C LYS A 655 35.46 41.81 -44.61
N LEU A 656 36.64 42.30 -44.26
CA LEU A 656 37.69 41.45 -43.68
C LEU A 656 37.26 40.97 -42.29
N GLU A 657 36.68 41.84 -41.45
CA GLU A 657 36.25 41.50 -40.09
C GLU A 657 35.15 40.42 -40.08
N VAL A 658 34.17 40.51 -40.98
CA VAL A 658 33.12 39.49 -41.11
C VAL A 658 33.69 38.17 -41.64
N ASN A 659 34.55 38.23 -42.66
CA ASN A 659 35.20 37.03 -43.21
C ASN A 659 36.11 36.36 -42.18
N GLU A 660 36.82 37.11 -41.34
CA GLU A 660 37.64 36.58 -40.25
C GLU A 660 36.79 35.89 -39.18
N LYS A 661 35.69 36.50 -38.73
CA LYS A 661 34.78 35.87 -37.73
C LYS A 661 34.14 34.57 -38.25
N ILE A 662 33.75 34.54 -39.52
CA ILE A 662 33.21 33.32 -40.16
C ILE A 662 34.30 32.26 -40.28
N LEU A 663 35.51 32.63 -40.72
CA LEU A 663 36.59 31.66 -40.85
C LEU A 663 37.13 31.15 -39.52
N ASP A 664 37.18 31.98 -38.47
CA ASP A 664 37.55 31.56 -37.12
C ASP A 664 36.55 30.51 -36.60
N SER A 665 35.26 30.73 -36.85
CA SER A 665 34.21 29.76 -36.51
C SER A 665 34.37 28.45 -37.30
N CYS A 666 34.64 28.52 -38.61
CA CYS A 666 34.91 27.34 -39.45
C CYS A 666 36.19 26.60 -39.02
N THR A 667 37.24 27.32 -38.63
CA THR A 667 38.51 26.74 -38.18
C THR A 667 38.34 26.04 -36.83
N ASN A 668 37.59 26.64 -35.90
CA ASN A 668 37.26 26.01 -34.62
C ASN A 668 36.39 24.75 -34.80
N LEU A 669 35.39 24.80 -35.69
CA LEU A 669 34.59 23.62 -36.03
C LEU A 669 35.45 22.49 -36.60
N MET A 670 36.36 22.79 -37.53
CA MET A 670 37.27 21.78 -38.09
C MET A 670 38.22 21.20 -37.04
N ARG A 671 38.71 22.02 -36.09
CA ARG A 671 39.52 21.54 -34.96
C ARG A 671 38.73 20.59 -34.06
N ALA A 672 37.47 20.90 -33.78
CA ALA A 672 36.58 20.04 -33.00
C ALA A 672 36.24 18.71 -33.72
N ILE A 673 35.96 18.76 -35.02
CA ILE A 673 35.74 17.57 -35.86
C ILE A 673 37.00 16.68 -35.84
N ARG A 674 38.19 17.26 -36.01
CA ARG A 674 39.46 16.51 -35.98
C ARG A 674 39.70 15.80 -34.65
N GLU A 675 39.39 16.46 -33.53
CA GLU A 675 39.51 15.85 -32.21
C GLU A 675 38.49 14.73 -32.00
N LEU A 676 37.25 14.92 -32.47
CA LEU A 676 36.20 13.90 -32.42
C LEU A 676 36.59 12.64 -33.20
N VAL A 677 37.12 12.77 -34.40
CA VAL A 677 37.55 11.64 -35.23
C VAL A 677 38.71 10.89 -34.60
N LYS A 678 39.71 11.60 -34.07
CA LYS A 678 40.81 10.97 -33.31
C LYS A 678 40.29 10.14 -32.13
N LYS A 679 39.36 10.70 -31.35
CA LYS A 679 38.73 9.98 -30.22
C LYS A 679 37.89 8.79 -30.69
N SER A 680 37.16 8.93 -31.79
CA SER A 680 36.38 7.85 -32.40
C SER A 680 37.28 6.68 -32.83
N ARG A 681 38.44 6.96 -33.43
CA ARG A 681 39.42 5.94 -33.82
C ARG A 681 40.04 5.24 -32.61
N LEU A 682 40.40 5.98 -31.56
CA LEU A 682 40.90 5.38 -30.31
C LEU A 682 39.86 4.46 -29.67
N LEU A 683 38.59 4.89 -29.66
CA LEU A 683 37.48 4.07 -29.18
C LEU A 683 37.27 2.83 -30.05
N GLN A 684 37.33 2.95 -31.38
CA GLN A 684 37.23 1.79 -32.27
C GLN A 684 38.40 0.82 -32.08
N ALA A 685 39.64 1.31 -31.95
CA ALA A 685 40.80 0.49 -31.63
C ALA A 685 40.64 -0.22 -30.28
N GLU A 686 40.09 0.46 -29.26
CA GLU A 686 39.76 -0.14 -27.96
C GLU A 686 38.67 -1.22 -28.09
N ILE A 687 37.63 -0.99 -28.90
CA ILE A 687 36.55 -1.95 -29.16
C ILE A 687 37.10 -3.23 -29.83
N VAL A 688 38.02 -3.08 -30.79
CA VAL A 688 38.71 -4.19 -31.46
C VAL A 688 39.63 -4.93 -30.48
N LEU A 689 40.45 -4.22 -29.70
CA LEU A 689 41.37 -4.80 -28.72
C LEU A 689 40.66 -5.53 -27.56
N GLN A 690 39.50 -5.03 -27.11
CA GLN A 690 38.71 -5.65 -26.04
C GLN A 690 37.87 -6.85 -26.51
N GLY A 691 37.90 -7.21 -27.80
CA GLY A 691 37.13 -8.33 -28.35
C GLY A 691 35.61 -8.20 -28.16
N LYS A 692 35.10 -6.98 -27.96
CA LYS A 692 33.65 -6.73 -27.80
C LYS A 692 32.87 -6.98 -29.08
N VAL A 693 33.55 -6.97 -30.22
CA VAL A 693 33.10 -7.50 -31.52
C VAL A 693 33.79 -8.85 -31.67
N GLY A 694 33.05 -9.95 -31.54
CA GLY A 694 33.65 -11.29 -31.39
C GLY A 694 34.42 -11.71 -32.65
N SER A 695 35.57 -12.37 -32.50
CA SER A 695 36.42 -12.84 -33.61
C SER A 695 35.80 -13.94 -34.52
N LYS A 696 34.47 -14.11 -34.53
CA LYS A 696 33.76 -15.01 -35.42
C LYS A 696 33.07 -14.20 -36.53
N PRO A 697 33.30 -14.54 -37.82
CA PRO A 697 32.78 -13.77 -38.94
C PRO A 697 31.24 -13.68 -39.01
N THR A 698 30.50 -14.51 -38.25
CA THR A 698 29.03 -14.53 -38.20
C THR A 698 28.39 -13.64 -37.13
N GLN A 699 29.16 -12.99 -36.24
CA GLN A 699 28.62 -12.15 -35.14
C GLN A 699 29.05 -10.67 -35.20
N ASN A 700 29.59 -10.21 -36.32
CA ASN A 700 30.33 -8.96 -36.37
C ASN A 700 29.52 -7.67 -36.58
N ILE A 701 28.22 -7.73 -36.87
CA ILE A 701 27.51 -6.52 -37.35
C ILE A 701 26.56 -5.92 -36.31
N SER A 702 26.06 -6.69 -35.34
CA SER A 702 25.09 -6.20 -34.34
C SER A 702 25.68 -5.19 -33.32
N LYS A 703 27.00 -5.12 -33.15
CA LYS A 703 27.64 -4.25 -32.16
C LYS A 703 28.41 -3.06 -32.74
N ALA A 704 28.61 -3.00 -34.05
CA ALA A 704 29.41 -1.96 -34.69
C ALA A 704 28.62 -0.64 -34.92
N PHE A 705 27.28 -0.69 -34.93
CA PHE A 705 26.44 0.48 -35.25
C PHE A 705 25.68 1.10 -34.06
N THR A 706 25.96 0.66 -32.83
CA THR A 706 25.42 1.34 -31.64
C THR A 706 26.26 2.57 -31.33
N ILE A 707 26.07 3.64 -32.10
CA ILE A 707 26.43 4.98 -31.66
C ILE A 707 25.68 5.20 -30.32
N PRO A 708 26.36 5.51 -29.21
CA PRO A 708 25.66 5.93 -28.00
C PRO A 708 24.82 7.16 -28.38
N ARG A 709 23.50 7.02 -28.36
CA ARG A 709 22.60 8.18 -28.46
C ARG A 709 22.93 9.11 -27.29
N PHE A 710 23.57 10.23 -27.59
CA PHE A 710 23.57 11.42 -26.75
C PHE A 710 22.18 12.05 -26.75
#